data_AF-A0A5J4UEF0-F1
#
_entry.id   AF-A0A5J4UEF0-F1
#
_cell.length_a   1.000
_cell.length_b   1.000
_cell.length_c   1.000
_cell.angle_alpha   90.00
_cell.angle_beta   90.00
_cell.angle_gamma   90.00
#
_symmetry.space_group_name_H-M   'P 1'
#
loop_
_entity.id
_entity.type
_entity.pdbx_description
1 polymer ?
#
loop_
_entity_poly.entity_id
_entity_poly.type
_entity_poly.pdbx_seq_one_letter_code
_entity_poly.pdbx_strand_id
1 'polypeptide(L)'
;MHWYGQIQLWRRSGLIGGGFYSTQGSGTQLIINGKIIFDNCTSSGYGGGQNLEASGSASVINITGELEFKQCHTSTFGGGLYASIRNKAVIEINNASFINCSANTGGGLNLNLSTNAYFAIYGISSFTDCNCSLFGGGIYIMIDGGTVNFNQSSKVMFVNCRCSLQNGGGMYCSISNFGQMIVNNMKLNNCYSRRDGGGIYASIESEGQLILDKSCEFYQCESHGNGGGIFAIIDSTTQCSFMIKDALIHQCTSLNSTNSSLSYPRSGFGGGLFLGVNGDYSPSTELIDLHGMKIYNNSADKGGQSLYIVMIKIEEFCKYGILGEYVKGNYSDTYSNEQELVGISIDFSTFNDSTSEIIEQQQQPLEFLWRILGILKSAQVVVNISNPNGKLIFHLEGSRMVPGYLNVKIFELRDKTQEEIDQEEQQIKYKHNKNILKSLKRASTQSSIALKYQKGNHKQISINSNLKIKQNTCNYKNEIIYPPEDGLSNPISIEGEIQSEQKATIEMNDGSWLNYKQKVYGIVISNDRNIFTGKEGIDIEVDETAAVQLEIIIEEDDKKEGNGIPIGVIVGIAVGALALVAVFIIIIIVAVFISKKKKAKKVVRAYGPEMRLRNLPMENKFPQNSHSLDAVSKAMESITNSPTLAIEDGKNAVSWVSGVDFLARS
;
A
#
# COMPACT_ATOMS: atom_id res chain seq x y z
N MET A 1 9.58 -8.23 -42.75
CA MET A 1 9.00 -9.49 -43.25
C MET A 1 7.59 -9.61 -42.70
N HIS A 2 6.60 -10.05 -43.49
CA HIS A 2 5.20 -10.17 -43.07
C HIS A 2 4.69 -11.58 -43.36
N TRP A 3 3.92 -12.15 -42.45
CA TRP A 3 3.28 -13.45 -42.64
C TRP A 3 1.88 -13.49 -42.01
N TYR A 4 0.92 -14.12 -42.71
CA TYR A 4 -0.53 -13.95 -42.48
C TYR A 4 -1.33 -15.28 -42.35
N GLY A 5 -0.68 -16.45 -42.36
CA GLY A 5 -1.37 -17.75 -42.44
C GLY A 5 -1.59 -18.47 -41.11
N GLN A 6 -1.62 -19.81 -41.15
CA GLN A 6 -1.33 -20.68 -39.99
C GLN A 6 -0.13 -21.57 -40.30
N ILE A 7 0.86 -21.62 -39.41
CA ILE A 7 2.03 -22.51 -39.48
C ILE A 7 1.97 -23.46 -38.29
N GLN A 8 2.26 -24.73 -38.52
CA GLN A 8 2.49 -25.70 -37.46
C GLN A 8 3.85 -26.35 -37.65
N LEU A 9 4.70 -26.22 -36.64
CA LEU A 9 6.02 -26.83 -36.53
C LEU A 9 5.92 -27.94 -35.50
N TRP A 10 5.99 -29.19 -35.96
CA TRP A 10 5.77 -30.38 -35.13
C TRP A 10 7.03 -31.25 -35.07
N ARG A 11 7.38 -31.73 -33.87
CA ARG A 11 8.51 -32.64 -33.61
C ARG A 11 9.84 -32.22 -34.25
N ARG A 12 10.09 -30.91 -34.29
CA ARG A 12 11.36 -30.34 -34.79
C ARG A 12 12.41 -30.32 -33.68
N SER A 13 13.66 -30.55 -34.06
CA SER A 13 14.81 -30.51 -33.15
C SER A 13 15.88 -29.57 -33.72
N GLY A 14 16.52 -28.80 -32.85
CA GLY A 14 17.57 -27.86 -33.23
C GLY A 14 18.66 -27.71 -32.16
N LEU A 15 19.76 -27.06 -32.54
CA LEU A 15 20.77 -26.59 -31.58
C LEU A 15 20.30 -25.32 -30.85
N ILE A 16 19.56 -24.46 -31.56
CA ILE A 16 18.95 -23.23 -31.07
C ILE A 16 17.62 -23.10 -31.81
N GLY A 17 16.52 -22.78 -31.10
CA GLY A 17 15.21 -22.59 -31.70
C GLY A 17 14.66 -23.87 -32.34
N GLY A 18 14.24 -24.84 -31.53
CA GLY A 18 13.98 -26.21 -31.98
C GLY A 18 13.04 -26.35 -33.18
N GLY A 19 12.01 -25.49 -33.27
CA GLY A 19 11.23 -25.26 -34.47
C GLY A 19 11.71 -24.08 -35.32
N PHE A 20 12.03 -22.95 -34.69
CA PHE A 20 12.34 -21.69 -35.38
C PHE A 20 13.43 -20.86 -34.69
N TYR A 21 14.39 -20.35 -35.48
CA TYR A 21 15.41 -19.40 -35.04
C TYR A 21 15.36 -18.13 -35.90
N SER A 22 15.38 -16.96 -35.26
CA SER A 22 15.59 -15.69 -35.96
C SER A 22 16.37 -14.67 -35.13
N THR A 23 17.22 -13.92 -35.82
CA THR A 23 17.98 -12.80 -35.28
C THR A 23 17.73 -11.53 -36.10
N GLN A 24 17.61 -10.39 -35.41
CA GLN A 24 17.17 -9.11 -35.93
C GLN A 24 18.17 -8.02 -35.53
N GLY A 25 18.79 -7.41 -36.54
CA GLY A 25 19.71 -6.28 -36.36
C GLY A 25 19.00 -4.92 -36.36
N SER A 26 19.79 -3.87 -36.16
CA SER A 26 19.32 -2.47 -36.16
C SER A 26 18.52 -2.12 -37.41
N GLY A 27 17.37 -1.46 -37.24
CA GLY A 27 16.47 -1.08 -38.34
C GLY A 27 15.70 -2.21 -39.03
N THR A 28 15.75 -3.45 -38.53
CA THR A 28 15.01 -4.57 -39.12
C THR A 28 13.59 -4.71 -38.52
N GLN A 29 12.65 -5.20 -39.33
CA GLN A 29 11.27 -5.42 -38.89
C GLN A 29 10.76 -6.82 -39.24
N LEU A 30 10.31 -7.56 -38.23
CA LEU A 30 9.60 -8.84 -38.36
C LEU A 30 8.16 -8.68 -37.88
N ILE A 31 7.20 -9.03 -38.74
CA ILE A 31 5.77 -8.96 -38.45
C ILE A 31 5.14 -10.35 -38.67
N ILE A 32 4.52 -10.87 -37.61
CA ILE A 32 3.81 -12.15 -37.61
C ILE A 32 2.33 -11.87 -37.27
N ASN A 33 1.47 -11.95 -38.28
CA ASN A 33 0.04 -11.66 -38.14
C ASN A 33 -0.83 -12.92 -38.05
N GLY A 34 -0.30 -14.07 -38.45
CA GLY A 34 -0.99 -15.36 -38.39
C GLY A 34 -0.76 -16.12 -37.08
N LYS A 35 -1.32 -17.34 -36.99
CA LYS A 35 -1.11 -18.24 -35.83
C LYS A 35 0.04 -19.22 -36.06
N ILE A 36 1.08 -19.18 -35.22
CA ILE A 36 2.19 -20.14 -35.25
C ILE A 36 2.06 -21.11 -34.07
N ILE A 37 2.02 -22.40 -34.38
CA ILE A 37 1.97 -23.49 -33.41
C ILE A 37 3.32 -24.23 -33.42
N PHE A 38 3.96 -24.33 -32.27
CA PHE A 38 5.12 -25.17 -31.99
C PHE A 38 4.66 -26.33 -31.11
N ASP A 39 4.75 -27.58 -31.59
CA ASP A 39 4.28 -28.75 -30.84
C ASP A 39 5.34 -29.86 -30.79
N ASN A 40 5.73 -30.22 -29.56
CA ASN A 40 6.79 -31.17 -29.25
C ASN A 40 8.14 -30.80 -29.90
N CYS A 41 8.45 -29.51 -30.00
CA CYS A 41 9.74 -28.99 -30.49
C CYS A 41 10.81 -29.06 -29.39
N THR A 42 12.05 -29.36 -29.77
CA THR A 42 13.16 -29.56 -28.81
C THR A 42 14.43 -28.82 -29.22
N SER A 43 15.14 -28.25 -28.25
CA SER A 43 16.43 -27.60 -28.45
C SER A 43 17.46 -28.10 -27.46
N SER A 44 18.71 -28.34 -27.89
CA SER A 44 19.83 -28.63 -26.98
C SER A 44 20.49 -27.36 -26.43
N GLY A 45 20.24 -26.22 -27.04
CA GLY A 45 20.52 -24.88 -26.53
C GLY A 45 19.22 -24.11 -26.30
N TYR A 46 19.23 -22.81 -26.58
CA TYR A 46 18.11 -21.90 -26.27
C TYR A 46 16.83 -22.23 -27.06
N GLY A 47 15.67 -22.00 -26.45
CA GLY A 47 14.38 -21.95 -27.15
C GLY A 47 13.92 -23.30 -27.70
N GLY A 48 13.26 -24.12 -26.87
CA GLY A 48 12.79 -25.45 -27.28
C GLY A 48 11.83 -25.41 -28.47
N GLY A 49 10.89 -24.46 -28.49
CA GLY A 49 10.10 -24.10 -29.67
C GLY A 49 10.79 -23.06 -30.55
N GLN A 50 11.11 -21.91 -29.97
CA GLN A 50 11.60 -20.74 -30.70
C GLN A 50 12.72 -20.00 -29.94
N ASN A 51 13.72 -19.49 -30.67
CA ASN A 51 14.62 -18.45 -30.20
C ASN A 51 14.40 -17.17 -31.04
N LEU A 52 14.31 -16.03 -30.34
CA LEU A 52 14.21 -14.67 -30.88
C LEU A 52 15.33 -13.79 -30.32
N GLU A 53 16.11 -13.16 -31.18
CA GLU A 53 17.23 -12.30 -30.79
C GLU A 53 17.15 -10.93 -31.50
N ALA A 54 16.71 -9.89 -30.80
CA ALA A 54 16.57 -8.54 -31.35
C ALA A 54 17.63 -7.57 -30.77
N SER A 55 18.35 -6.84 -31.62
CA SER A 55 19.39 -5.90 -31.18
C SER A 55 19.47 -4.67 -32.07
N GLY A 56 19.45 -3.51 -31.44
CA GLY A 56 19.72 -2.22 -32.07
C GLY A 56 18.48 -1.35 -32.23
N SER A 57 18.70 -0.05 -32.37
CA SER A 57 17.64 0.95 -32.55
C SER A 57 16.76 0.64 -33.76
N ALA A 58 15.45 0.83 -33.61
CA ALA A 58 14.45 0.53 -34.64
C ALA A 58 14.42 -0.94 -35.11
N SER A 59 15.05 -1.87 -34.37
CA SER A 59 14.78 -3.31 -34.50
C SER A 59 13.43 -3.62 -33.83
N VAL A 60 12.43 -4.03 -34.60
CA VAL A 60 11.06 -4.28 -34.11
C VAL A 60 10.56 -5.66 -34.53
N ILE A 61 10.18 -6.49 -33.56
CA ILE A 61 9.42 -7.72 -33.78
C ILE A 61 8.01 -7.49 -33.25
N ASN A 62 7.01 -7.48 -34.13
CA ASN A 62 5.60 -7.36 -33.73
C ASN A 62 4.81 -8.60 -34.16
N ILE A 63 4.31 -9.32 -33.17
CA ILE A 63 3.54 -10.55 -33.33
C ILE A 63 2.09 -10.22 -33.03
N THR A 64 1.38 -9.68 -34.03
CA THR A 64 -0.04 -9.31 -33.92
C THR A 64 -0.96 -10.54 -33.92
N GLY A 65 -0.47 -11.67 -34.42
CA GLY A 65 -1.16 -12.96 -34.38
C GLY A 65 -1.03 -13.69 -33.03
N GLU A 66 -1.05 -15.02 -33.08
CA GLU A 66 -1.01 -15.89 -31.90
C GLU A 66 0.18 -16.84 -31.96
N LEU A 67 0.92 -16.96 -30.85
CA LEU A 67 1.89 -18.02 -30.64
C LEU A 67 1.32 -19.09 -29.72
N GLU A 68 1.50 -20.35 -30.07
CA GLU A 68 1.10 -21.50 -29.24
C GLU A 68 2.25 -22.50 -29.15
N PHE A 69 2.82 -22.64 -27.95
CA PHE A 69 3.89 -23.58 -27.64
C PHE A 69 3.33 -24.74 -26.81
N LYS A 70 3.43 -25.96 -27.34
CA LYS A 70 2.94 -27.20 -26.73
C LYS A 70 4.08 -28.18 -26.56
N GLN A 71 4.26 -28.71 -25.36
CA GLN A 71 5.22 -29.79 -25.06
C GLN A 71 6.67 -29.45 -25.49
N CYS A 72 7.00 -28.17 -25.64
CA CYS A 72 8.31 -27.74 -26.13
C CYS A 72 9.35 -27.82 -25.01
N HIS A 73 10.55 -28.32 -25.32
CA HIS A 73 11.56 -28.65 -24.30
C HIS A 73 12.98 -28.19 -24.66
N THR A 74 13.73 -27.76 -23.64
CA THR A 74 15.19 -27.63 -23.69
C THR A 74 15.83 -28.03 -22.35
N SER A 75 17.08 -28.48 -22.39
CA SER A 75 17.93 -28.63 -21.20
C SER A 75 18.55 -27.32 -20.71
N THR A 76 18.22 -26.17 -21.33
CA THR A 76 18.79 -24.86 -20.97
C THR A 76 17.70 -23.81 -20.69
N PHE A 77 17.45 -22.86 -21.58
CA PHE A 77 16.64 -21.66 -21.33
C PHE A 77 15.46 -21.54 -22.31
N GLY A 78 14.25 -21.37 -21.79
CA GLY A 78 13.04 -21.12 -22.59
C GLY A 78 12.50 -22.38 -23.27
N GLY A 79 11.61 -23.11 -22.60
CA GLY A 79 11.07 -24.36 -23.13
C GLY A 79 10.21 -24.14 -24.38
N GLY A 80 9.30 -23.18 -24.33
CA GLY A 80 8.62 -22.67 -25.53
C GLY A 80 9.48 -21.64 -26.26
N LEU A 81 9.74 -20.50 -25.61
CA LEU A 81 10.40 -19.34 -26.22
C LEU A 81 11.63 -18.90 -25.41
N TYR A 82 12.73 -18.64 -26.09
CA TYR A 82 13.84 -17.82 -25.61
C TYR A 82 13.83 -16.47 -26.34
N ALA A 83 13.90 -15.37 -25.59
CA ALA A 83 13.97 -14.01 -26.12
C ALA A 83 15.15 -13.23 -25.52
N SER A 84 15.99 -12.63 -26.36
CA SER A 84 17.07 -11.72 -25.97
C SER A 84 16.92 -10.40 -26.74
N ILE A 85 16.72 -9.31 -26.02
CA ILE A 85 16.36 -7.99 -26.57
C ILE A 85 17.36 -6.95 -26.06
N ARG A 86 18.05 -6.26 -26.97
CA ARG A 86 19.18 -5.38 -26.60
C ARG A 86 19.16 -4.06 -27.36
N ASN A 87 19.82 -3.05 -26.80
CA ASN A 87 20.16 -1.79 -27.50
C ASN A 87 18.95 -1.07 -28.13
N LYS A 88 17.89 -0.82 -27.35
CA LYS A 88 16.64 -0.17 -27.82
C LYS A 88 15.83 -0.97 -28.85
N ALA A 89 16.05 -2.28 -28.96
CA ALA A 89 15.16 -3.16 -29.72
C ALA A 89 13.81 -3.36 -28.98
N VAL A 90 12.77 -3.67 -29.75
CA VAL A 90 11.38 -3.78 -29.32
C VAL A 90 10.82 -5.14 -29.74
N ILE A 91 10.23 -5.88 -28.80
CA ILE A 91 9.39 -7.05 -29.10
C ILE A 91 8.00 -6.84 -28.49
N GLU A 92 6.96 -6.94 -29.32
CA GLU A 92 5.57 -6.86 -28.91
C GLU A 92 4.83 -8.11 -29.36
N ILE A 93 4.06 -8.72 -28.45
CA ILE A 93 3.27 -9.92 -28.71
C ILE A 93 1.81 -9.66 -28.33
N ASN A 94 0.88 -10.01 -29.22
CA ASN A 94 -0.55 -9.98 -28.94
C ASN A 94 -0.91 -11.16 -28.02
N ASN A 95 -1.05 -12.36 -28.60
CA ASN A 95 -1.44 -13.56 -27.86
C ASN A 95 -0.32 -14.61 -27.80
N ALA A 96 -0.11 -15.24 -26.64
CA ALA A 96 0.87 -16.30 -26.48
C ALA A 96 0.47 -17.35 -25.43
N SER A 97 0.35 -18.61 -25.83
CA SER A 97 0.08 -19.74 -24.92
C SER A 97 1.26 -20.72 -24.85
N PHE A 98 1.59 -21.15 -23.63
CA PHE A 98 2.65 -22.10 -23.31
C PHE A 98 2.04 -23.22 -22.48
N ILE A 99 2.08 -24.45 -22.99
CA ILE A 99 1.34 -25.60 -22.45
C ILE A 99 2.29 -26.79 -22.35
N ASN A 100 2.50 -27.33 -21.14
CA ASN A 100 3.44 -28.44 -20.88
C ASN A 100 4.88 -28.18 -21.36
N CYS A 101 5.29 -26.90 -21.50
CA CYS A 101 6.66 -26.54 -21.86
C CYS A 101 7.62 -26.78 -20.68
N SER A 102 8.88 -27.12 -20.97
CA SER A 102 9.88 -27.33 -19.93
C SER A 102 11.31 -26.87 -20.28
N ALA A 103 12.02 -26.38 -19.27
CA ALA A 103 13.40 -25.90 -19.39
C ALA A 103 14.19 -26.18 -18.11
N ASN A 104 15.51 -25.92 -18.09
CA ASN A 104 16.19 -25.70 -16.82
C ASN A 104 15.81 -24.33 -16.23
N THR A 105 15.63 -23.31 -17.07
CA THR A 105 15.27 -21.95 -16.63
C THR A 105 14.25 -21.31 -17.58
N GLY A 106 13.10 -20.86 -17.07
CA GLY A 106 11.99 -20.34 -17.87
C GLY A 106 11.26 -21.46 -18.63
N GLY A 107 10.42 -22.22 -17.92
CA GLY A 107 9.80 -23.44 -18.48
C GLY A 107 8.95 -23.18 -19.73
N GLY A 108 8.15 -22.11 -19.74
CA GLY A 108 7.51 -21.57 -20.94
C GLY A 108 8.39 -20.56 -21.68
N LEU A 109 8.77 -19.47 -21.00
CA LEU A 109 9.51 -18.35 -21.57
C LEU A 109 10.79 -18.03 -20.75
N ASN A 110 11.89 -17.79 -21.45
CA ASN A 110 13.07 -17.12 -20.89
C ASN A 110 13.30 -15.80 -21.63
N LEU A 111 13.38 -14.70 -20.88
CA LEU A 111 13.37 -13.33 -21.41
C LEU A 111 14.52 -12.53 -20.81
N ASN A 112 15.41 -12.00 -21.65
CA ASN A 112 16.55 -11.18 -21.24
C ASN A 112 16.48 -9.83 -21.97
N LEU A 113 16.35 -8.73 -21.23
CA LEU A 113 16.37 -7.37 -21.74
C LEU A 113 17.65 -6.68 -21.28
N SER A 114 18.31 -5.95 -22.18
CA SER A 114 19.37 -5.02 -21.79
C SER A 114 19.32 -3.70 -22.56
N THR A 115 19.85 -2.63 -21.96
CA THR A 115 20.27 -1.42 -22.69
C THR A 115 19.11 -0.70 -23.39
N ASN A 116 18.11 -0.28 -22.60
CA ASN A 116 16.86 0.37 -23.01
C ASN A 116 15.98 -0.45 -23.97
N ALA A 117 16.09 -1.78 -23.93
CA ALA A 117 15.20 -2.69 -24.64
C ALA A 117 13.76 -2.66 -24.08
N TYR A 118 12.78 -3.02 -24.92
CA TYR A 118 11.36 -3.09 -24.55
C TYR A 118 10.74 -4.43 -24.94
N PHE A 119 9.98 -5.03 -24.01
CA PHE A 119 9.12 -6.18 -24.25
C PHE A 119 7.71 -5.91 -23.74
N ALA A 120 6.70 -6.24 -24.54
CA ALA A 120 5.32 -6.22 -24.08
C ALA A 120 4.49 -7.39 -24.58
N ILE A 121 3.55 -7.81 -23.72
CA ILE A 121 2.39 -8.60 -24.12
C ILE A 121 1.15 -7.74 -23.89
N TYR A 122 0.33 -7.56 -24.94
CA TYR A 122 -0.86 -6.70 -24.90
C TYR A 122 -2.19 -7.43 -25.04
N GLY A 123 -2.19 -8.67 -25.55
CA GLY A 123 -3.35 -9.55 -25.60
C GLY A 123 -3.31 -10.63 -24.51
N ILE A 124 -3.96 -11.76 -24.76
CA ILE A 124 -4.10 -12.86 -23.79
C ILE A 124 -2.84 -13.73 -23.81
N SER A 125 -2.28 -14.00 -22.62
CA SER A 125 -1.21 -14.99 -22.49
C SER A 125 -1.44 -15.98 -21.35
N SER A 126 -0.95 -17.20 -21.52
CA SER A 126 -1.15 -18.28 -20.56
C SER A 126 0.05 -19.22 -20.47
N PHE A 127 0.42 -19.59 -19.25
CA PHE A 127 1.45 -20.56 -18.91
C PHE A 127 0.77 -21.66 -18.10
N THR A 128 0.63 -22.85 -18.69
CA THR A 128 -0.15 -23.95 -18.13
C THR A 128 0.70 -25.21 -18.05
N ASP A 129 0.82 -25.77 -16.85
CA ASP A 129 1.64 -26.95 -16.55
C ASP A 129 3.10 -26.81 -17.04
N CYS A 130 3.62 -25.57 -17.07
CA CYS A 130 5.01 -25.29 -17.42
C CYS A 130 5.94 -25.62 -16.24
N ASN A 131 7.07 -26.27 -16.52
CA ASN A 131 7.98 -26.76 -15.48
C ASN A 131 9.43 -26.31 -15.73
N CYS A 132 10.14 -25.95 -14.66
CA CYS A 132 11.59 -25.78 -14.72
C CYS A 132 12.32 -26.47 -13.57
N SER A 133 13.60 -26.77 -13.79
CA SER A 133 14.50 -27.26 -12.74
C SER A 133 14.95 -26.15 -11.80
N LEU A 134 15.41 -25.01 -12.35
CA LEU A 134 16.19 -23.99 -11.63
C LEU A 134 15.38 -22.74 -11.30
N PHE A 135 14.91 -21.97 -12.30
CA PHE A 135 14.25 -20.68 -12.03
C PHE A 135 13.12 -20.39 -13.01
N GLY A 136 11.96 -19.97 -12.49
CA GLY A 136 10.82 -19.52 -13.31
C GLY A 136 10.10 -20.66 -14.02
N GLY A 137 9.20 -21.36 -13.33
CA GLY A 137 8.49 -22.52 -13.89
C GLY A 137 7.65 -22.17 -15.13
N GLY A 138 6.97 -21.02 -15.11
CA GLY A 138 6.36 -20.40 -16.28
C GLY A 138 7.34 -19.48 -17.03
N ILE A 139 7.80 -18.41 -16.39
CA ILE A 139 8.70 -17.41 -16.99
C ILE A 139 9.95 -17.16 -16.13
N TYR A 140 11.11 -17.06 -16.78
CA TYR A 140 12.30 -16.38 -16.23
C TYR A 140 12.54 -15.05 -16.93
N ILE A 141 12.75 -13.98 -16.17
CA ILE A 141 12.99 -12.62 -16.67
C ILE A 141 14.28 -12.05 -16.05
N MET A 142 15.15 -11.49 -16.89
CA MET A 142 16.26 -10.64 -16.50
C MET A 142 16.12 -9.28 -17.20
N ILE A 143 16.14 -8.19 -16.44
CA ILE A 143 16.02 -6.81 -16.95
C ILE A 143 17.25 -6.01 -16.48
N ASP A 144 18.12 -5.66 -17.43
CA ASP A 144 19.29 -4.80 -17.24
C ASP A 144 19.08 -3.45 -17.93
N GLY A 145 18.36 -2.54 -17.25
CA GLY A 145 18.00 -1.23 -17.79
C GLY A 145 17.10 -1.27 -19.03
N GLY A 146 16.09 -2.15 -19.03
CA GLY A 146 15.01 -2.20 -20.04
C GLY A 146 13.62 -2.15 -19.39
N THR A 147 12.57 -2.36 -20.19
CA THR A 147 11.18 -2.36 -19.71
C THR A 147 10.41 -3.60 -20.16
N VAL A 148 9.82 -4.31 -19.20
CA VAL A 148 8.83 -5.37 -19.43
C VAL A 148 7.45 -4.85 -19.03
N ASN A 149 6.49 -4.91 -19.94
CA ASN A 149 5.11 -4.45 -19.70
C ASN A 149 4.08 -5.54 -20.07
N PHE A 150 3.41 -6.08 -19.05
CA PHE A 150 2.18 -6.84 -19.23
C PHE A 150 1.02 -5.85 -19.10
N ASN A 151 0.49 -5.41 -20.25
CA ASN A 151 -0.35 -4.22 -20.35
C ASN A 151 -1.78 -4.43 -19.80
N GLN A 152 -2.54 -3.36 -19.60
CA GLN A 152 -3.88 -3.34 -18.99
C GLN A 152 -4.92 -4.17 -19.75
N SER A 153 -4.80 -4.28 -21.07
CA SER A 153 -5.63 -5.14 -21.92
C SER A 153 -5.21 -6.62 -21.88
N SER A 154 -4.01 -6.91 -21.37
CA SER A 154 -3.53 -8.28 -21.27
C SER A 154 -4.20 -9.00 -20.11
N LYS A 155 -4.48 -10.28 -20.32
CA LYS A 155 -4.83 -11.23 -19.25
C LYS A 155 -3.70 -12.25 -19.24
N VAL A 156 -2.90 -12.24 -18.19
CA VAL A 156 -1.73 -13.13 -18.05
C VAL A 156 -2.05 -14.19 -17.02
N MET A 157 -2.18 -15.44 -17.45
CA MET A 157 -2.54 -16.57 -16.58
C MET A 157 -1.35 -17.49 -16.36
N PHE A 158 -1.07 -17.85 -15.12
CA PHE A 158 -0.20 -18.96 -14.75
C PHE A 158 -1.04 -20.00 -14.02
N VAL A 159 -0.98 -21.25 -14.45
CA VAL A 159 -1.73 -22.37 -13.87
C VAL A 159 -0.79 -23.56 -13.73
N ASN A 160 -0.68 -24.11 -12.52
CA ASN A 160 0.13 -25.31 -12.22
C ASN A 160 1.62 -25.20 -12.61
N CYS A 161 2.18 -23.99 -12.71
CA CYS A 161 3.58 -23.80 -13.06
C CYS A 161 4.50 -24.19 -11.90
N ARG A 162 5.58 -24.94 -12.16
CA ARG A 162 6.43 -25.49 -11.10
C ARG A 162 7.93 -25.25 -11.32
N CYS A 163 8.61 -24.85 -10.25
CA CYS A 163 10.07 -24.85 -10.14
C CYS A 163 10.50 -25.96 -9.16
N SER A 164 11.17 -27.00 -9.66
CA SER A 164 11.37 -28.24 -8.90
C SER A 164 12.61 -28.26 -7.99
N LEU A 165 13.59 -27.36 -8.17
CA LEU A 165 14.80 -27.31 -7.32
C LEU A 165 15.12 -25.94 -6.70
N GLN A 166 14.70 -24.80 -7.28
CA GLN A 166 14.88 -23.48 -6.66
C GLN A 166 13.59 -22.61 -6.68
N ASN A 167 13.65 -21.41 -7.25
CA ASN A 167 12.78 -20.28 -6.93
C ASN A 167 11.83 -19.92 -8.09
N GLY A 168 10.73 -19.26 -7.77
CA GLY A 168 9.80 -18.70 -8.77
C GLY A 168 8.99 -19.77 -9.48
N GLY A 169 7.96 -20.31 -8.83
CA GLY A 169 7.14 -21.39 -9.39
C GLY A 169 6.37 -20.96 -10.63
N GLY A 170 5.67 -19.82 -10.57
CA GLY A 170 5.12 -19.16 -11.74
C GLY A 170 6.18 -18.37 -12.50
N MET A 171 6.88 -17.48 -11.79
CA MET A 171 7.84 -16.55 -12.39
C MET A 171 9.05 -16.29 -11.48
N TYR A 172 10.22 -16.15 -12.12
CA TYR A 172 11.40 -15.55 -11.52
C TYR A 172 11.74 -14.26 -12.28
N CYS A 173 11.98 -13.17 -11.56
CA CYS A 173 12.46 -11.91 -12.14
C CYS A 173 13.68 -11.34 -11.39
N SER A 174 14.64 -10.84 -12.15
CA SER A 174 15.76 -10.01 -11.68
C SER A 174 15.71 -8.68 -12.42
N ILE A 175 15.69 -7.58 -11.68
CA ILE A 175 15.46 -6.24 -12.21
C ILE A 175 16.56 -5.32 -11.69
N SER A 176 17.39 -4.81 -12.59
CA SER A 176 18.56 -3.99 -12.26
C SER A 176 18.77 -2.84 -13.24
N ASN A 177 19.63 -1.90 -12.84
CA ASN A 177 20.13 -0.76 -13.62
C ASN A 177 19.00 0.08 -14.23
N PHE A 178 18.12 0.63 -13.39
CA PHE A 178 16.91 1.38 -13.80
C PHE A 178 15.87 0.54 -14.57
N GLY A 179 16.01 -0.79 -14.57
CA GLY A 179 15.07 -1.71 -15.21
C GLY A 179 13.67 -1.63 -14.60
N GLN A 180 12.64 -1.81 -15.43
CA GLN A 180 11.24 -1.68 -15.00
C GLN A 180 10.41 -2.89 -15.42
N MET A 181 9.64 -3.44 -14.47
CA MET A 181 8.63 -4.45 -14.73
C MET A 181 7.27 -3.96 -14.24
N ILE A 182 6.34 -3.78 -15.19
CA ILE A 182 4.97 -3.35 -14.91
C ILE A 182 4.04 -4.52 -15.23
N VAL A 183 3.28 -4.95 -14.23
CA VAL A 183 2.38 -6.09 -14.30
C VAL A 183 0.95 -5.63 -14.02
N ASN A 184 0.06 -5.82 -15.00
CA ASN A 184 -1.37 -5.57 -14.85
C ASN A 184 -2.13 -6.90 -15.00
N ASN A 185 -3.18 -7.14 -14.20
CA ASN A 185 -4.14 -8.24 -14.40
C ASN A 185 -3.50 -9.62 -14.61
N MET A 186 -2.42 -9.90 -13.86
CA MET A 186 -1.73 -11.18 -13.85
C MET A 186 -2.28 -12.08 -12.75
N LYS A 187 -2.62 -13.32 -13.09
CA LYS A 187 -3.19 -14.30 -12.17
C LYS A 187 -2.31 -15.53 -12.09
N LEU A 188 -1.84 -15.87 -10.90
CA LEU A 188 -1.03 -17.05 -10.60
C LEU A 188 -1.86 -18.01 -9.75
N ASN A 189 -2.10 -19.21 -10.26
CA ASN A 189 -2.92 -20.23 -9.65
C ASN A 189 -2.11 -21.52 -9.48
N ASN A 190 -2.06 -22.06 -8.26
CA ASN A 190 -1.46 -23.36 -7.94
C ASN A 190 0.00 -23.49 -8.43
N CYS A 191 0.76 -22.40 -8.34
CA CYS A 191 2.16 -22.35 -8.72
C CYS A 191 3.06 -22.78 -7.56
N TYR A 192 4.12 -23.54 -7.83
CA TYR A 192 4.93 -24.20 -6.81
C TYR A 192 6.42 -23.92 -6.97
N SER A 193 7.11 -23.53 -5.89
CA SER A 193 8.58 -23.47 -5.83
C SER A 193 9.15 -24.40 -4.76
N ARG A 194 10.23 -25.10 -5.10
CA ARG A 194 10.97 -25.94 -4.13
C ARG A 194 11.74 -25.12 -3.09
N ARG A 195 11.98 -23.85 -3.40
CA ARG A 195 12.50 -22.83 -2.49
C ARG A 195 11.56 -21.62 -2.56
N ASP A 196 12.07 -20.43 -2.79
CA ASP A 196 11.41 -19.16 -2.49
C ASP A 196 10.50 -18.68 -3.65
N GLY A 197 9.36 -18.05 -3.34
CA GLY A 197 8.46 -17.45 -4.33
C GLY A 197 7.63 -18.47 -5.11
N GLY A 198 6.57 -19.02 -4.50
CA GLY A 198 5.72 -20.04 -5.15
C GLY A 198 5.01 -19.50 -6.40
N GLY A 199 4.48 -18.29 -6.31
CA GLY A 199 4.03 -17.50 -7.46
C GLY A 199 5.20 -16.76 -8.13
N ILE A 200 5.68 -15.68 -7.50
CA ILE A 200 6.77 -14.83 -8.00
C ILE A 200 7.96 -14.87 -7.04
N TYR A 201 9.17 -15.03 -7.60
CA TYR A 201 10.41 -14.59 -6.98
C TYR A 201 10.90 -13.31 -7.66
N ALA A 202 11.24 -12.28 -6.88
CA ALA A 202 11.74 -11.00 -7.35
C ALA A 202 13.05 -10.61 -6.65
N SER A 203 14.05 -10.23 -7.45
CA SER A 203 15.28 -9.57 -7.00
C SER A 203 15.35 -8.19 -7.63
N ILE A 204 15.39 -7.14 -6.81
CA ILE A 204 15.32 -5.75 -7.25
C ILE A 204 16.54 -4.99 -6.71
N GLU A 205 17.40 -4.54 -7.60
CA GLU A 205 18.69 -3.91 -7.28
C GLU A 205 18.97 -2.73 -8.24
N SER A 206 19.97 -1.90 -7.95
CA SER A 206 20.45 -0.83 -8.85
C SER A 206 19.33 0.01 -9.48
N GLU A 207 18.46 0.59 -8.65
CA GLU A 207 17.33 1.45 -9.08
C GLU A 207 16.25 0.73 -9.92
N GLY A 208 16.21 -0.61 -9.86
CA GLY A 208 15.18 -1.44 -10.48
C GLY A 208 13.77 -1.24 -9.88
N GLN A 209 12.73 -1.52 -10.65
CA GLN A 209 11.34 -1.27 -10.26
C GLN A 209 10.40 -2.42 -10.63
N LEU A 210 9.59 -2.88 -9.67
CA LEU A 210 8.48 -3.81 -9.88
C LEU A 210 7.16 -3.20 -9.43
N ILE A 211 6.16 -3.15 -10.31
CA ILE A 211 4.82 -2.65 -10.02
C ILE A 211 3.79 -3.73 -10.33
N LEU A 212 3.00 -4.12 -9.33
CA LEU A 212 1.82 -4.97 -9.46
C LEU A 212 0.56 -4.09 -9.36
N ASP A 213 -0.26 -4.07 -10.41
CA ASP A 213 -1.41 -3.18 -10.55
C ASP A 213 -2.62 -3.90 -11.19
N LYS A 214 -3.79 -3.26 -11.14
CA LYS A 214 -5.05 -3.68 -11.80
C LYS A 214 -5.39 -5.14 -11.59
N SER A 215 -5.72 -5.48 -10.35
CA SER A 215 -6.30 -6.76 -9.94
C SER A 215 -5.44 -7.96 -10.29
N CYS A 216 -4.13 -7.86 -10.00
CA CYS A 216 -3.27 -9.05 -9.94
C CYS A 216 -3.80 -10.03 -8.88
N GLU A 217 -3.59 -11.34 -9.06
CA GLU A 217 -4.14 -12.39 -8.18
C GLU A 217 -3.10 -13.51 -7.96
N PHE A 218 -2.93 -13.91 -6.72
CA PHE A 218 -2.08 -15.01 -6.28
C PHE A 218 -2.94 -15.94 -5.44
N TYR A 219 -3.19 -17.13 -5.97
CA TYR A 219 -4.12 -18.10 -5.42
C TYR A 219 -3.48 -19.48 -5.32
N GLN A 220 -3.48 -20.06 -4.11
CA GLN A 220 -2.95 -21.39 -3.86
C GLN A 220 -1.49 -21.59 -4.31
N CYS A 221 -0.68 -20.53 -4.32
CA CYS A 221 0.74 -20.64 -4.60
C CYS A 221 1.51 -21.19 -3.37
N GLU A 222 2.47 -22.08 -3.58
CA GLU A 222 3.18 -22.80 -2.52
C GLU A 222 4.70 -22.69 -2.69
N SER A 223 5.40 -22.44 -1.58
CA SER A 223 6.87 -22.42 -1.52
C SER A 223 7.39 -23.32 -0.40
N HIS A 224 8.36 -24.20 -0.67
CA HIS A 224 9.20 -24.83 0.37
C HIS A 224 10.42 -23.97 0.73
N GLY A 225 10.19 -22.67 0.74
CA GLY A 225 11.11 -21.59 1.05
C GLY A 225 10.35 -20.52 1.80
N ASN A 226 10.60 -19.26 1.50
CA ASN A 226 9.82 -18.12 1.95
C ASN A 226 8.94 -17.58 0.81
N GLY A 227 7.84 -16.90 1.14
CA GLY A 227 6.99 -16.22 0.14
C GLY A 227 6.17 -17.19 -0.71
N GLY A 228 5.09 -17.76 -0.14
CA GLY A 228 4.23 -18.71 -0.85
C GLY A 228 3.60 -18.12 -2.12
N GLY A 229 3.05 -16.91 -2.02
CA GLY A 229 2.62 -16.12 -3.18
C GLY A 229 3.79 -15.39 -3.83
N ILE A 230 4.44 -14.52 -3.08
CA ILE A 230 5.52 -13.63 -3.55
C ILE A 230 6.69 -13.68 -2.57
N PHE A 231 7.89 -13.79 -3.11
CA PHE A 231 9.13 -13.51 -2.40
C PHE A 231 9.87 -12.36 -3.10
N ALA A 232 10.18 -11.28 -2.38
CA ALA A 232 10.89 -10.13 -2.90
C ALA A 232 12.13 -9.80 -2.05
N ILE A 233 13.27 -9.58 -2.71
CA ILE A 233 14.46 -8.95 -2.13
C ILE A 233 14.68 -7.59 -2.80
N ILE A 234 14.95 -6.57 -2.00
CA ILE A 234 15.24 -5.21 -2.45
C ILE A 234 16.59 -4.75 -1.88
N ASP A 235 17.47 -4.21 -2.73
CA ASP A 235 18.63 -3.43 -2.30
C ASP A 235 18.29 -1.95 -2.18
N SER A 236 18.07 -1.50 -0.95
CA SER A 236 17.72 -0.11 -0.62
C SER A 236 18.92 0.84 -0.52
N THR A 237 20.15 0.37 -0.78
CA THR A 237 21.30 1.27 -0.98
C THR A 237 21.18 2.09 -2.28
N THR A 238 20.25 1.70 -3.15
CA THR A 238 19.86 2.40 -4.39
C THR A 238 18.36 2.68 -4.40
N GLN A 239 17.88 3.53 -5.31
CA GLN A 239 16.46 3.94 -5.41
C GLN A 239 15.56 2.85 -6.04
N CYS A 240 15.66 1.62 -5.55
CA CYS A 240 14.82 0.51 -5.98
C CYS A 240 13.37 0.67 -5.51
N SER A 241 12.41 0.20 -6.31
CA SER A 241 10.98 0.28 -5.98
C SER A 241 10.24 -1.05 -6.09
N PHE A 242 9.34 -1.29 -5.15
CA PHE A 242 8.37 -2.38 -5.18
C PHE A 242 7.01 -1.85 -4.73
N MET A 243 6.05 -1.81 -5.66
CA MET A 243 4.70 -1.29 -5.40
C MET A 243 3.64 -2.36 -5.68
N ILE A 244 2.71 -2.54 -4.73
CA ILE A 244 1.48 -3.30 -4.91
C ILE A 244 0.30 -2.33 -4.86
N LYS A 245 -0.25 -1.98 -6.02
CA LYS A 245 -1.32 -0.97 -6.19
C LYS A 245 -2.73 -1.55 -6.21
N ASP A 246 -2.89 -2.76 -6.75
CA ASP A 246 -4.09 -3.59 -6.58
C ASP A 246 -3.72 -5.05 -6.86
N ALA A 247 -3.55 -5.83 -5.79
CA ALA A 247 -3.35 -7.27 -5.89
C ALA A 247 -4.08 -8.02 -4.77
N LEU A 248 -4.59 -9.21 -5.12
CA LEU A 248 -5.22 -10.15 -4.20
C LEU A 248 -4.29 -11.34 -3.97
N ILE A 249 -3.93 -11.64 -2.73
CA ILE A 249 -2.97 -12.69 -2.35
C ILE A 249 -3.62 -13.56 -1.27
N HIS A 250 -4.10 -14.75 -1.64
CA HIS A 250 -4.86 -15.59 -0.71
C HIS A 250 -4.60 -17.09 -0.87
N GLN A 251 -4.72 -17.80 0.25
CA GLN A 251 -4.55 -19.26 0.32
C GLN A 251 -3.18 -19.74 -0.18
N CYS A 252 -2.19 -18.84 -0.20
CA CYS A 252 -0.81 -19.15 -0.50
C CYS A 252 -0.09 -19.67 0.77
N THR A 253 0.87 -20.57 0.57
CA THR A 253 1.50 -21.33 1.67
C THR A 253 3.02 -21.30 1.60
N SER A 254 3.66 -20.96 2.72
CA SER A 254 5.11 -20.99 2.91
C SER A 254 5.50 -22.09 3.90
N LEU A 255 5.96 -23.23 3.36
CA LEU A 255 6.39 -24.39 4.14
C LEU A 255 7.89 -24.33 4.45
N ASN A 256 8.28 -24.93 5.58
CA ASN A 256 9.68 -25.22 5.85
C ASN A 256 10.28 -26.10 4.75
N SER A 257 11.52 -25.78 4.38
CA SER A 257 12.24 -26.60 3.43
C SER A 257 12.60 -27.93 4.05
N THR A 258 12.31 -29.03 3.36
CA THR A 258 12.77 -30.37 3.81
C THR A 258 14.27 -30.58 3.52
N ASN A 259 14.99 -29.55 3.07
CA ASN A 259 16.43 -29.57 2.88
C ASN A 259 17.14 -29.21 4.19
N SER A 260 17.64 -30.24 4.89
CA SER A 260 18.38 -30.12 6.15
C SER A 260 19.71 -29.35 6.06
N SER A 261 20.14 -28.94 4.86
CA SER A 261 21.33 -28.09 4.66
C SER A 261 21.03 -26.59 4.67
N LEU A 262 19.75 -26.19 4.74
CA LEU A 262 19.36 -24.78 4.86
C LEU A 262 19.31 -24.35 6.34
N SER A 263 19.82 -23.15 6.63
CA SER A 263 19.66 -22.54 7.95
C SER A 263 18.20 -22.15 8.20
N TYR A 264 17.83 -22.08 9.49
CA TYR A 264 16.48 -21.72 9.95
C TYR A 264 15.83 -20.52 9.22
N PRO A 265 16.48 -19.35 9.02
CA PRO A 265 15.89 -18.20 8.31
C PRO A 265 15.45 -18.47 6.85
N ARG A 266 16.01 -19.50 6.19
CA ARG A 266 15.91 -19.69 4.73
C ARG A 266 14.63 -20.41 4.25
N SER A 267 13.63 -20.59 5.11
CA SER A 267 12.30 -21.12 4.71
C SER A 267 11.24 -20.97 5.82
N GLY A 268 9.96 -21.01 5.46
CA GLY A 268 8.83 -21.06 6.39
C GLY A 268 8.20 -19.71 6.77
N PHE A 269 8.59 -18.60 6.13
CA PHE A 269 8.10 -17.25 6.43
C PHE A 269 7.33 -16.60 5.27
N GLY A 270 6.26 -15.87 5.58
CA GLY A 270 5.51 -15.08 4.60
C GLY A 270 4.65 -15.95 3.67
N GLY A 271 3.51 -16.43 4.14
CA GLY A 271 2.65 -17.33 3.36
C GLY A 271 2.12 -16.69 2.08
N GLY A 272 1.69 -15.43 2.16
CA GLY A 272 1.33 -14.60 1.01
C GLY A 272 2.55 -13.88 0.41
N LEU A 273 3.25 -13.09 1.23
CA LEU A 273 4.38 -12.25 0.82
C LEU A 273 5.53 -12.34 1.85
N PHE A 274 6.76 -12.55 1.36
CA PHE A 274 7.98 -12.28 2.10
C PHE A 274 8.73 -11.11 1.44
N LEU A 275 9.14 -10.13 2.24
CA LEU A 275 9.92 -8.96 1.80
C LEU A 275 11.21 -8.85 2.60
N GLY A 276 12.34 -9.11 1.96
CA GLY A 276 13.68 -8.87 2.50
C GLY A 276 14.27 -7.56 1.96
N VAL A 277 14.76 -6.70 2.83
CA VAL A 277 15.41 -5.43 2.45
C VAL A 277 16.85 -5.41 2.98
N ASN A 278 17.80 -5.23 2.07
CA ASN A 278 19.18 -4.92 2.40
C ASN A 278 19.36 -3.40 2.43
N GLY A 279 20.16 -2.90 3.38
CA GLY A 279 20.48 -1.49 3.52
C GLY A 279 19.46 -0.67 4.32
N ASP A 280 19.73 0.64 4.38
CA ASP A 280 19.05 1.59 5.26
C ASP A 280 17.90 2.33 4.54
N TYR A 281 16.84 1.59 4.17
CA TYR A 281 15.67 2.13 3.47
C TYR A 281 15.08 3.37 4.18
N SER A 282 14.75 4.40 3.40
CA SER A 282 14.10 5.62 3.88
C SER A 282 12.63 5.63 3.45
N PRO A 283 11.66 5.47 4.38
CA PRO A 283 10.22 5.47 4.06
C PRO A 283 9.74 6.73 3.34
N SER A 284 10.37 7.89 3.59
CA SER A 284 10.06 9.16 2.91
C SER A 284 10.37 9.19 1.41
N THR A 285 10.86 8.10 0.84
CA THR A 285 11.03 7.95 -0.62
C THR A 285 9.79 7.36 -1.29
N GLU A 286 8.86 6.76 -0.54
CA GLU A 286 7.63 6.11 -1.04
C GLU A 286 7.89 5.00 -2.08
N LEU A 287 9.11 4.47 -2.17
CA LEU A 287 9.50 3.50 -3.20
C LEU A 287 9.05 2.07 -2.88
N ILE A 288 8.82 1.74 -1.61
CA ILE A 288 8.16 0.51 -1.16
C ILE A 288 6.75 0.88 -0.68
N ASP A 289 5.74 0.35 -1.35
CA ASP A 289 4.32 0.62 -1.08
C ASP A 289 3.50 -0.67 -1.22
N LEU A 290 2.86 -1.10 -0.12
CA LEU A 290 2.02 -2.29 -0.05
C LEU A 290 0.53 -1.98 0.17
N HIS A 291 0.12 -0.69 0.15
CA HIS A 291 -1.27 -0.27 0.43
C HIS A 291 -2.33 -1.04 -0.37
N GLY A 292 -2.06 -1.29 -1.65
CA GLY A 292 -3.02 -1.87 -2.58
C GLY A 292 -3.19 -3.38 -2.46
N MET A 293 -2.52 -4.05 -1.52
CA MET A 293 -2.68 -5.48 -1.32
C MET A 293 -3.94 -5.83 -0.53
N LYS A 294 -4.62 -6.90 -0.97
CA LYS A 294 -5.63 -7.63 -0.20
C LYS A 294 -5.04 -9.01 0.08
N ILE A 295 -4.68 -9.27 1.33
CA ILE A 295 -3.95 -10.44 1.77
C ILE A 295 -4.73 -11.13 2.90
N TYR A 296 -5.08 -12.41 2.74
CA TYR A 296 -5.86 -13.17 3.72
C TYR A 296 -5.83 -14.68 3.49
N ASN A 297 -6.15 -15.47 4.53
CA ASN A 297 -6.22 -16.93 4.50
C ASN A 297 -4.93 -17.62 4.01
N ASN A 298 -3.77 -16.96 4.17
CA ASN A 298 -2.47 -17.52 3.82
C ASN A 298 -1.90 -18.32 5.02
N SER A 299 -0.86 -19.11 4.80
CA SER A 299 -0.24 -19.94 5.84
C SER A 299 1.28 -19.94 5.76
N ALA A 300 1.97 -19.84 6.89
CA ALA A 300 3.41 -19.91 7.03
C ALA A 300 3.80 -20.78 8.23
N ASP A 301 4.76 -21.69 8.02
CA ASP A 301 5.22 -22.65 9.03
C ASP A 301 5.86 -22.00 10.27
N LYS A 302 6.42 -20.79 10.15
CA LYS A 302 7.16 -20.10 11.24
C LYS A 302 6.60 -18.75 11.65
N GLY A 303 6.22 -17.90 10.70
CA GLY A 303 5.77 -16.54 11.02
C GLY A 303 5.38 -15.71 9.80
N GLY A 304 4.52 -14.72 10.03
CA GLY A 304 3.93 -13.91 8.97
C GLY A 304 3.02 -14.76 8.08
N GLN A 305 1.86 -15.16 8.61
CA GLN A 305 0.92 -16.04 7.89
C GLN A 305 0.57 -15.45 6.52
N SER A 306 0.34 -14.13 6.47
CA SER A 306 0.20 -13.36 5.25
C SER A 306 1.50 -12.66 4.84
N LEU A 307 2.11 -11.87 5.72
CA LEU A 307 3.28 -11.04 5.41
C LEU A 307 4.41 -11.25 6.41
N TYR A 308 5.64 -11.44 5.90
CA TYR A 308 6.85 -11.34 6.69
C TYR A 308 7.82 -10.29 6.12
N ILE A 309 8.26 -9.33 6.95
CA ILE A 309 9.23 -8.29 6.56
C ILE A 309 10.53 -8.43 7.35
N VAL A 310 11.66 -8.37 6.64
CA VAL A 310 13.00 -8.21 7.20
C VAL A 310 13.59 -6.88 6.72
N MET A 311 13.75 -5.91 7.62
CA MET A 311 14.23 -4.57 7.28
C MET A 311 14.82 -3.88 8.53
N ILE A 312 15.97 -3.20 8.40
CA ILE A 312 16.59 -2.46 9.51
C ILE A 312 15.62 -1.43 10.12
N LYS A 313 14.99 -0.61 9.26
CA LYS A 313 14.08 0.50 9.60
C LYS A 313 12.60 0.13 9.59
N ILE A 314 12.27 -1.11 9.96
CA ILE A 314 10.88 -1.59 9.93
C ILE A 314 9.93 -0.76 10.81
N GLU A 315 10.42 -0.24 11.95
CA GLU A 315 9.64 0.67 12.82
C GLU A 315 9.36 2.01 12.15
N GLU A 316 10.34 2.62 11.46
CA GLU A 316 10.13 3.86 10.70
C GLU A 316 9.18 3.63 9.53
N PHE A 317 9.27 2.49 8.85
CA PHE A 317 8.38 2.13 7.74
C PHE A 317 6.93 1.93 8.20
N CYS A 318 6.71 1.22 9.32
CA CYS A 318 5.39 1.06 9.92
C CYS A 318 4.82 2.38 10.47
N LYS A 319 5.66 3.32 10.90
CA LYS A 319 5.23 4.64 11.40
C LYS A 319 5.09 5.69 10.30
N TYR A 320 5.45 5.38 9.07
CA TYR A 320 5.32 6.30 7.94
C TYR A 320 3.87 6.33 7.43
N GLY A 321 3.40 7.52 7.04
CA GLY A 321 1.98 7.77 6.81
C GLY A 321 1.16 7.80 8.10
N ILE A 322 -0.08 7.33 8.03
CA ILE A 322 -1.02 7.21 9.15
C ILE A 322 -1.28 5.73 9.45
N LEU A 323 -1.08 5.31 10.70
CA LEU A 323 -1.44 3.97 11.21
C LEU A 323 -0.93 2.79 10.34
N GLY A 324 0.27 2.88 9.77
CA GLY A 324 0.90 1.76 9.04
C GLY A 324 0.33 1.50 7.65
N GLU A 325 -0.36 2.47 7.08
CA GLU A 325 -1.07 2.36 5.80
C GLU A 325 -0.22 1.75 4.67
N TYR A 326 1.05 2.17 4.50
CA TYR A 326 2.01 1.64 3.52
C TYR A 326 2.37 0.15 3.68
N VAL A 327 2.00 -0.48 4.80
CA VAL A 327 2.38 -1.86 5.17
C VAL A 327 1.16 -2.76 5.37
N LYS A 328 0.02 -2.21 5.79
CA LYS A 328 -1.17 -2.97 6.20
C LYS A 328 -1.92 -3.69 5.09
N GLY A 329 -2.06 -3.06 3.92
CA GLY A 329 -3.07 -3.48 2.95
C GLY A 329 -4.48 -3.48 3.57
N ASN A 330 -5.16 -4.63 3.53
CA ASN A 330 -6.48 -4.87 4.14
C ASN A 330 -6.45 -5.35 5.60
N TYR A 331 -5.30 -5.33 6.30
CA TYR A 331 -5.24 -5.72 7.71
C TYR A 331 -6.10 -4.80 8.59
N SER A 332 -6.91 -5.39 9.45
CA SER A 332 -7.74 -4.68 10.42
C SER A 332 -7.16 -4.88 11.80
N ASP A 333 -6.71 -3.79 12.45
CA ASP A 333 -6.29 -3.82 13.85
C ASP A 333 -7.36 -4.51 14.74
N THR A 334 -8.65 -4.22 14.51
CA THR A 334 -9.78 -4.77 15.28
C THR A 334 -10.07 -6.26 15.04
N TYR A 335 -9.86 -6.79 13.83
CA TYR A 335 -10.39 -8.11 13.42
C TYR A 335 -9.36 -9.10 12.90
N SER A 336 -8.16 -8.65 12.52
CA SER A 336 -7.10 -9.52 12.02
C SER A 336 -6.31 -10.16 13.17
N ASN A 337 -5.65 -11.28 12.89
CA ASN A 337 -4.78 -11.93 13.85
C ASN A 337 -3.39 -11.28 13.80
N GLU A 338 -2.82 -10.91 14.95
CA GLU A 338 -1.49 -10.29 15.08
C GLU A 338 -0.35 -11.10 14.40
N GLN A 339 -0.55 -12.40 14.15
CA GLN A 339 0.41 -13.26 13.45
C GLN A 339 0.32 -13.20 11.90
N GLU A 340 -0.66 -12.48 11.33
CA GLU A 340 -0.79 -12.30 9.89
C GLU A 340 0.37 -11.47 9.31
N LEU A 341 0.70 -10.34 9.95
CA LEU A 341 1.76 -9.42 9.54
C LEU A 341 2.85 -9.36 10.63
N VAL A 342 3.99 -10.00 10.36
CA VAL A 342 5.12 -10.11 11.30
C VAL A 342 6.39 -9.56 10.65
N GLY A 343 7.35 -9.10 11.45
CA GLY A 343 8.67 -8.80 10.92
C GLY A 343 9.72 -8.60 11.99
N ILE A 344 10.94 -8.32 11.53
CA ILE A 344 12.16 -8.27 12.35
C ILE A 344 13.07 -7.11 11.90
N SER A 345 13.58 -6.37 12.89
CA SER A 345 14.29 -5.09 12.70
C SER A 345 15.79 -5.27 12.41
N ILE A 346 16.14 -6.09 11.41
CA ILE A 346 17.53 -6.36 11.01
C ILE A 346 17.70 -6.33 9.50
N ASP A 347 18.94 -6.20 9.04
CA ASP A 347 19.28 -6.31 7.61
C ASP A 347 19.04 -7.72 7.09
N PHE A 348 18.56 -7.86 5.85
CA PHE A 348 18.29 -9.18 5.27
C PHE A 348 19.54 -10.06 5.14
N SER A 349 20.74 -9.52 4.95
CA SER A 349 21.99 -10.30 5.03
C SER A 349 22.19 -10.89 6.45
N THR A 350 21.96 -10.09 7.49
CA THR A 350 22.09 -10.52 8.90
C THR A 350 21.03 -11.54 9.29
N PHE A 351 19.81 -11.41 8.77
CA PHE A 351 18.75 -12.41 8.95
C PHE A 351 19.14 -13.78 8.41
N ASN A 352 19.76 -13.85 7.22
CA ASN A 352 20.17 -15.12 6.60
C ASN A 352 21.23 -15.91 7.40
N ASP A 353 22.00 -15.21 8.24
CA ASP A 353 23.04 -15.76 9.11
C ASP A 353 22.59 -15.92 10.58
N SER A 354 21.37 -15.47 10.92
CA SER A 354 20.83 -15.53 12.28
C SER A 354 20.31 -16.92 12.67
N THR A 355 20.34 -17.23 13.97
CA THR A 355 19.81 -18.50 14.51
C THR A 355 18.30 -18.44 14.76
N SER A 356 17.69 -19.60 14.98
CA SER A 356 16.30 -19.75 15.43
C SER A 356 15.99 -18.88 16.64
N GLU A 357 16.83 -18.94 17.67
CA GLU A 357 16.56 -18.27 18.95
C GLU A 357 16.60 -16.75 18.79
N ILE A 358 17.49 -16.23 17.94
CA ILE A 358 17.58 -14.79 17.66
C ILE A 358 16.32 -14.31 16.93
N ILE A 359 15.90 -15.03 15.88
CA ILE A 359 14.74 -14.65 15.08
C ILE A 359 13.45 -14.75 15.90
N GLU A 360 13.26 -15.85 16.64
CA GLU A 360 12.09 -16.05 17.50
C GLU A 360 11.98 -15.04 18.66
N GLN A 361 13.12 -14.49 19.13
CA GLN A 361 13.15 -13.46 20.18
C GLN A 361 12.99 -12.03 19.66
N GLN A 362 13.37 -11.74 18.41
CA GLN A 362 13.39 -10.38 17.84
C GLN A 362 12.25 -10.09 16.86
N GLN A 363 11.62 -11.11 16.29
CA GLN A 363 10.43 -10.92 15.46
C GLN A 363 9.21 -10.51 16.30
N GLN A 364 8.34 -9.68 15.74
CA GLN A 364 7.12 -9.23 16.40
C GLN A 364 5.99 -8.96 15.39
N PRO A 365 4.72 -9.02 15.82
CA PRO A 365 3.60 -8.43 15.09
C PRO A 365 3.90 -6.98 14.72
N LEU A 366 3.67 -6.62 13.46
CA LEU A 366 3.92 -5.26 12.99
C LEU A 366 2.91 -4.25 13.56
N GLU A 367 1.77 -4.72 14.07
CA GLU A 367 0.74 -3.87 14.67
C GLU A 367 1.26 -3.01 15.83
N PHE A 368 2.15 -3.56 16.65
CA PHE A 368 2.74 -2.82 17.77
C PHE A 368 3.63 -1.65 17.32
N LEU A 369 4.08 -1.62 16.05
CA LEU A 369 4.94 -0.56 15.51
C LEU A 369 4.14 0.63 15.00
N TRP A 370 2.97 0.41 14.38
CA TRP A 370 2.13 1.50 13.86
C TRP A 370 1.02 1.96 14.79
N ARG A 371 0.70 1.21 15.84
CA ARG A 371 -0.37 1.55 16.80
C ARG A 371 -0.08 2.88 17.49
N ILE A 372 -0.99 3.85 17.33
CA ILE A 372 -0.94 5.15 17.99
C ILE A 372 -1.86 5.11 19.20
N LEU A 373 -1.29 5.04 20.40
CA LEU A 373 -2.06 5.17 21.65
C LEU A 373 -2.43 6.64 21.90
N GLY A 374 -3.73 6.89 22.04
CA GLY A 374 -4.28 8.20 22.36
C GLY A 374 -3.93 8.62 23.80
N ILE A 375 -3.99 9.91 24.09
CA ILE A 375 -3.85 10.42 25.46
C ILE A 375 -5.05 11.32 25.75
N LEU A 376 -5.93 10.89 26.66
CA LEU A 376 -7.06 11.70 27.11
C LEU A 376 -6.67 12.50 28.36
N LYS A 377 -6.86 13.81 28.32
CA LYS A 377 -6.49 14.74 29.40
C LYS A 377 -7.71 15.23 30.17
N SER A 378 -8.78 15.59 29.47
CA SER A 378 -10.06 16.02 30.04
C SER A 378 -11.22 15.58 29.16
N ALA A 379 -12.39 15.45 29.77
CA ALA A 379 -13.62 15.12 29.08
C ALA A 379 -14.79 15.80 29.77
N GLN A 380 -15.60 16.52 29.01
CA GLN A 380 -16.77 17.27 29.45
C GLN A 380 -17.99 16.84 28.65
N VAL A 381 -19.17 16.80 29.27
CA VAL A 381 -20.46 16.68 28.58
C VAL A 381 -21.38 17.84 28.96
N VAL A 382 -22.04 18.43 27.98
CA VAL A 382 -23.05 19.46 28.17
C VAL A 382 -24.44 18.82 28.21
N VAL A 383 -25.20 19.11 29.28
CA VAL A 383 -26.54 18.58 29.54
C VAL A 383 -27.52 19.76 29.74
N ASN A 384 -28.59 19.83 28.94
CA ASN A 384 -29.64 20.84 29.10
C ASN A 384 -30.72 20.33 30.09
N ILE A 385 -30.99 21.06 31.18
CA ILE A 385 -32.00 20.66 32.19
C ILE A 385 -33.42 20.61 31.60
N SER A 386 -33.75 21.46 30.62
CA SER A 386 -35.08 21.49 30.00
C SER A 386 -35.37 20.26 29.14
N ASN A 387 -34.33 19.58 28.65
CA ASN A 387 -34.43 18.37 27.84
C ASN A 387 -33.29 17.39 28.19
N PRO A 388 -33.35 16.75 29.39
CA PRO A 388 -32.23 15.95 29.91
C PRO A 388 -32.00 14.63 29.15
N ASN A 389 -33.01 14.18 28.39
CA ASN A 389 -32.92 13.03 27.49
C ASN A 389 -32.52 13.44 26.06
N GLY A 390 -32.32 14.73 25.81
CA GLY A 390 -32.03 15.28 24.49
C GLY A 390 -30.57 15.08 24.07
N LYS A 391 -30.17 15.87 23.07
CA LYS A 391 -28.82 15.84 22.51
C LYS A 391 -27.76 16.15 23.58
N LEU A 392 -26.80 15.24 23.74
CA LEU A 392 -25.57 15.44 24.50
C LEU A 392 -24.46 15.88 23.57
N ILE A 393 -23.66 16.85 24.01
CA ILE A 393 -22.45 17.29 23.32
C ILE A 393 -21.27 17.05 24.26
N PHE A 394 -20.32 16.22 23.83
CA PHE A 394 -19.09 15.96 24.57
C PHE A 394 -17.94 16.75 23.96
N HIS A 395 -17.09 17.30 24.82
CA HIS A 395 -15.83 17.93 24.46
C HIS A 395 -14.69 17.20 25.16
N LEU A 396 -13.76 16.66 24.37
CA LEU A 396 -12.59 15.95 24.85
C LEU A 396 -11.34 16.77 24.54
N GLU A 397 -10.40 16.86 25.47
CA GLU A 397 -9.07 17.43 25.21
C GLU A 397 -7.99 16.39 25.52
N GLY A 398 -6.92 16.40 24.73
CA GLY A 398 -5.88 15.38 24.80
C GLY A 398 -4.90 15.50 23.64
N SER A 399 -4.27 14.40 23.24
CA SER A 399 -3.37 14.35 22.09
C SER A 399 -3.33 12.95 21.47
N ARG A 400 -2.70 12.83 20.29
CA ARG A 400 -2.61 11.57 19.53
C ARG A 400 -3.96 10.96 19.17
N MET A 401 -4.97 11.80 18.97
CA MET A 401 -6.28 11.40 18.46
C MET A 401 -6.24 11.41 16.93
N VAL A 402 -6.56 10.29 16.28
CA VAL A 402 -6.45 10.17 14.82
C VAL A 402 -7.83 10.43 14.17
N PRO A 403 -7.99 11.47 13.33
CA PRO A 403 -9.26 11.78 12.67
C PRO A 403 -9.75 10.61 11.80
N GLY A 404 -11.03 10.25 11.91
CA GLY A 404 -11.61 9.09 11.23
C GLY A 404 -11.48 7.76 11.98
N TYR A 405 -10.51 7.64 12.90
CA TYR A 405 -10.19 6.40 13.63
C TYR A 405 -10.45 6.51 15.15
N LEU A 406 -10.63 7.71 15.69
CA LEU A 406 -10.92 7.91 17.11
C LEU A 406 -12.24 7.26 17.51
N ASN A 407 -12.14 6.33 18.44
CA ASN A 407 -13.22 5.68 19.18
C ASN A 407 -13.14 6.11 20.66
N VAL A 408 -14.28 6.08 21.34
CA VAL A 408 -14.44 6.54 22.72
C VAL A 408 -15.32 5.57 23.47
N LYS A 409 -14.83 5.09 24.62
CA LYS A 409 -15.57 4.20 25.52
C LYS A 409 -15.99 4.98 26.75
N ILE A 410 -17.29 4.97 27.06
CA ILE A 410 -17.91 5.61 28.21
C ILE A 410 -18.57 4.53 29.08
N PHE A 411 -18.43 4.60 30.39
CA PHE A 411 -18.93 3.57 31.31
C PHE A 411 -19.20 4.11 32.73
N GLU A 412 -19.99 3.41 33.53
CA GLU A 412 -20.17 3.76 34.95
C GLU A 412 -18.91 3.42 35.77
N LEU A 413 -18.27 4.44 36.36
CA LEU A 413 -17.14 4.24 37.29
C LEU A 413 -17.62 3.81 38.67
N ARG A 414 -18.61 4.51 39.23
CA ARG A 414 -19.19 4.25 40.56
C ARG A 414 -20.49 5.00 40.78
N ASP A 415 -21.20 4.63 41.85
CA ASP A 415 -22.25 5.47 42.43
C ASP A 415 -21.65 6.73 43.09
N LYS A 416 -22.43 7.81 43.11
CA LYS A 416 -22.15 9.01 43.90
C LYS A 416 -22.42 8.75 45.38
N THR A 417 -21.65 9.37 46.26
CA THR A 417 -21.94 9.35 47.70
C THR A 417 -23.12 10.29 48.01
N GLN A 418 -23.80 10.08 49.14
CA GLN A 418 -24.86 11.00 49.57
C GLN A 418 -24.33 12.43 49.76
N GLU A 419 -23.08 12.58 50.23
CA GLU A 419 -22.44 13.90 50.37
C GLU A 419 -22.21 14.59 49.02
N GLU A 420 -21.84 13.85 47.96
CA GLU A 420 -21.71 14.41 46.60
C GLU A 420 -23.07 14.85 46.05
N ILE A 421 -24.11 14.04 46.25
CA ILE A 421 -25.49 14.36 45.85
C ILE A 421 -26.00 15.59 46.60
N ASP A 422 -25.83 15.63 47.93
CA ASP A 422 -26.25 16.75 48.77
C ASP A 422 -25.48 18.04 48.42
N GLN A 423 -24.19 17.96 48.10
CA GLN A 423 -23.40 19.10 47.65
C GLN A 423 -23.84 19.59 46.27
N GLU A 424 -24.12 18.71 45.31
CA GLU A 424 -24.64 19.10 43.99
C GLU A 424 -26.04 19.70 44.10
N GLU A 425 -26.94 19.13 44.91
CA GLU A 425 -28.24 19.73 45.20
C GLU A 425 -28.12 21.11 45.86
N GLN A 426 -27.20 21.27 46.82
CA GLN A 426 -26.92 22.57 47.44
C GLN A 426 -26.33 23.56 46.43
N GLN A 427 -25.44 23.13 45.54
CA GLN A 427 -24.89 23.98 44.48
C GLN A 427 -25.96 24.40 43.47
N ILE A 428 -26.86 23.49 43.05
CA ILE A 428 -27.99 23.79 42.16
C ILE A 428 -28.96 24.76 42.85
N LYS A 429 -29.38 24.48 44.09
CA LYS A 429 -30.21 25.39 44.91
C LYS A 429 -29.54 26.75 45.10
N TYR A 430 -28.22 26.79 45.28
CA TYR A 430 -27.45 28.03 45.41
C TYR A 430 -27.30 28.78 44.07
N LYS A 431 -27.09 28.10 42.93
CA LYS A 431 -27.09 28.70 41.58
C LYS A 431 -28.45 29.32 41.27
N HIS A 432 -29.53 28.59 41.54
CA HIS A 432 -30.91 29.05 41.38
C HIS A 432 -31.18 30.29 42.26
N ASN A 433 -30.87 30.20 43.56
CA ASN A 433 -31.00 31.35 44.48
C ASN A 433 -30.06 32.52 44.12
N LYS A 434 -28.90 32.29 43.50
CA LYS A 434 -27.97 33.33 43.05
C LYS A 434 -28.42 34.00 41.74
N ASN A 435 -29.14 33.28 40.88
CA ASN A 435 -29.83 33.87 39.72
C ASN A 435 -31.01 34.74 40.18
N ILE A 436 -31.78 34.28 41.19
CA ILE A 436 -32.77 35.12 41.90
C ILE A 436 -32.09 36.34 42.56
N LEU A 437 -30.93 36.17 43.22
CA LEU A 437 -30.22 37.29 43.87
C LEU A 437 -29.57 38.26 42.87
N LYS A 438 -29.21 37.81 41.66
CA LYS A 438 -28.70 38.66 40.57
C LYS A 438 -29.77 39.60 40.01
N SER A 439 -31.06 39.23 40.04
CA SER A 439 -32.14 40.15 39.70
C SER A 439 -32.33 41.26 40.75
N LEU A 440 -31.85 41.03 41.99
CA LEU A 440 -32.07 41.90 43.16
C LEU A 440 -30.85 42.67 43.67
N LYS A 441 -29.63 42.44 43.13
CA LYS A 441 -28.41 43.18 43.52
C LYS A 441 -27.76 43.93 42.36
N ARG A 442 -28.46 44.97 41.88
CA ARG A 442 -27.93 45.99 40.96
C ARG A 442 -27.57 47.29 41.72
N ALA A 443 -26.85 47.18 42.84
CA ALA A 443 -26.37 48.31 43.63
C ALA A 443 -25.10 47.97 44.44
N SER A 444 -24.21 48.96 44.59
CA SER A 444 -22.91 48.98 45.30
C SER A 444 -21.74 48.21 44.69
N THR A 445 -20.54 48.77 44.85
CA THR A 445 -19.32 48.49 44.08
C THR A 445 -18.08 48.33 44.97
N GLN A 446 -17.08 47.63 44.42
CA GLN A 446 -15.63 47.95 44.47
C GLN A 446 -14.70 47.13 45.40
N SER A 447 -13.56 46.73 44.82
CA SER A 447 -12.26 46.38 45.45
C SER A 447 -12.14 45.03 46.22
N SER A 448 -10.99 44.32 46.27
CA SER A 448 -9.79 44.16 45.39
C SER A 448 -8.83 43.09 45.99
N ILE A 449 -7.71 42.78 45.28
CA ILE A 449 -6.46 42.10 45.73
C ILE A 449 -6.37 40.56 45.54
N ALA A 450 -5.15 40.09 45.24
CA ALA A 450 -4.78 38.75 44.79
C ALA A 450 -3.47 38.23 45.43
N LEU A 451 -3.29 36.91 45.54
CA LEU A 451 -2.04 36.14 45.77
C LEU A 451 -2.34 34.62 45.54
N LYS A 452 -1.40 33.67 45.28
CA LYS A 452 -0.12 33.63 44.52
C LYS A 452 0.45 32.18 44.60
N TYR A 453 1.12 31.66 43.55
CA TYR A 453 1.91 30.39 43.52
C TYR A 453 1.10 29.06 43.65
N GLN A 454 1.60 27.87 43.25
CA GLN A 454 2.99 27.42 43.02
C GLN A 454 3.13 26.32 41.92
N LYS A 455 4.36 26.12 41.38
CA LYS A 455 4.70 25.07 40.39
C LYS A 455 4.96 23.71 41.04
N GLY A 456 4.66 22.62 40.31
CA GLY A 456 5.16 21.25 40.54
C GLY A 456 5.75 20.66 39.24
N ASN A 457 6.75 19.78 39.34
CA ASN A 457 7.56 19.35 38.18
C ASN A 457 6.99 18.10 37.48
N HIS A 458 6.99 18.09 36.14
CA HIS A 458 6.92 16.85 35.38
C HIS A 458 8.26 16.11 35.41
N LYS A 459 8.26 14.85 35.85
CA LYS A 459 9.33 13.88 35.58
C LYS A 459 8.81 12.89 34.55
N GLN A 460 9.54 12.76 33.46
CA GLN A 460 9.29 11.80 32.39
C GLN A 460 9.68 10.40 32.87
N ILE A 461 8.75 9.44 32.80
CA ILE A 461 9.00 8.02 33.10
C ILE A 461 8.87 7.24 31.79
N SER A 462 9.89 6.47 31.46
CA SER A 462 9.91 5.55 30.32
C SER A 462 9.15 4.27 30.65
N ILE A 463 8.11 3.94 29.87
CA ILE A 463 7.39 2.67 30.00
C ILE A 463 8.18 1.56 29.30
N ASN A 464 8.35 0.44 29.99
CA ASN A 464 9.16 -0.70 29.53
C ASN A 464 8.27 -1.71 28.79
N SER A 465 8.65 -2.09 27.57
CA SER A 465 7.85 -2.95 26.69
C SER A 465 8.02 -4.44 27.06
N ASN A 466 7.08 -5.00 27.83
CA ASN A 466 6.81 -6.45 27.89
C ASN A 466 5.54 -6.76 28.71
N LEU A 467 4.37 -6.74 28.07
CA LEU A 467 3.14 -7.31 28.64
C LEU A 467 2.44 -8.16 27.58
N LYS A 468 2.42 -9.48 27.80
CA LYS A 468 1.51 -10.39 27.09
C LYS A 468 0.11 -10.17 27.65
N ILE A 469 -0.70 -9.37 26.96
CA ILE A 469 -2.10 -9.14 27.36
C ILE A 469 -2.88 -10.42 27.07
N LYS A 470 -3.14 -11.20 28.13
CA LYS A 470 -4.37 -11.98 28.19
C LYS A 470 -5.49 -10.98 28.39
N GLN A 471 -6.51 -11.00 27.51
CA GLN A 471 -7.73 -10.22 27.67
C GLN A 471 -8.31 -10.44 29.08
N ASN A 472 -8.16 -9.42 29.94
CA ASN A 472 -8.78 -9.35 31.24
C ASN A 472 -9.89 -8.31 31.09
N THR A 473 -11.01 -8.74 30.51
CA THR A 473 -12.14 -7.86 30.22
C THR A 473 -12.72 -7.27 31.51
N CYS A 474 -12.28 -6.06 31.86
CA CYS A 474 -12.91 -5.22 32.88
C CYS A 474 -14.32 -4.86 32.40
N ASN A 475 -15.28 -5.71 32.76
CA ASN A 475 -16.64 -5.69 32.21
C ASN A 475 -17.48 -4.63 32.95
N TYR A 476 -17.24 -3.36 32.61
CA TYR A 476 -17.93 -2.22 33.23
C TYR A 476 -19.42 -2.21 32.88
N LYS A 477 -20.24 -1.78 33.85
CA LYS A 477 -21.69 -1.73 33.67
C LYS A 477 -22.08 -0.54 32.79
N ASN A 478 -23.02 -0.76 31.87
CA ASN A 478 -23.54 0.24 30.94
C ASN A 478 -22.44 0.91 30.09
N GLU A 479 -21.55 0.08 29.54
CA GLU A 479 -20.54 0.51 28.57
C GLU A 479 -21.16 0.96 27.24
N ILE A 480 -20.65 2.06 26.68
CA ILE A 480 -20.97 2.58 25.35
C ILE A 480 -19.65 2.83 24.61
N ILE A 481 -19.49 2.26 23.42
CA ILE A 481 -18.41 2.60 22.49
C ILE A 481 -18.99 3.44 21.34
N TYR A 482 -18.50 4.66 21.18
CA TYR A 482 -18.84 5.58 20.09
C TYR A 482 -17.61 5.83 19.19
N PRO A 483 -17.74 5.84 17.86
CA PRO A 483 -18.96 5.59 17.09
C PRO A 483 -19.38 4.10 17.11
N PRO A 484 -20.68 3.76 17.02
CA PRO A 484 -21.13 2.36 16.83
C PRO A 484 -20.59 1.73 15.54
N GLU A 485 -20.48 0.39 15.51
CA GLU A 485 -19.99 -0.36 14.33
C GLU A 485 -20.96 -0.41 13.16
N ASP A 486 -22.20 0.08 13.35
CA ASP A 486 -23.24 0.08 12.31
C ASP A 486 -22.93 1.01 11.12
N GLY A 487 -21.91 1.88 11.23
CA GLY A 487 -21.50 2.82 10.19
C GLY A 487 -22.50 3.94 9.92
N LEU A 488 -23.54 4.10 10.75
CA LEU A 488 -24.58 5.14 10.60
C LEU A 488 -24.18 6.47 11.24
N SER A 489 -23.15 6.46 12.08
CA SER A 489 -22.64 7.60 12.83
C SER A 489 -21.49 8.29 12.11
N ASN A 490 -21.49 9.62 12.12
CA ASN A 490 -20.36 10.39 11.60
C ASN A 490 -19.10 10.17 12.47
N PRO A 491 -17.90 10.13 11.87
CA PRO A 491 -16.65 10.12 12.63
C PRO A 491 -16.55 11.30 13.59
N ILE A 492 -15.82 11.11 14.69
CA ILE A 492 -15.60 12.17 15.68
C ILE A 492 -14.82 13.32 15.03
N SER A 493 -15.34 14.55 15.19
CA SER A 493 -14.68 15.75 14.69
C SER A 493 -13.52 16.12 15.61
N ILE A 494 -12.34 16.36 15.04
CA ILE A 494 -11.11 16.67 15.79
C ILE A 494 -10.47 17.94 15.23
N GLU A 495 -10.17 18.89 16.11
CA GLU A 495 -9.40 20.09 15.84
C GLU A 495 -7.96 19.93 16.38
N GLY A 496 -6.96 20.26 15.57
CA GLY A 496 -5.53 20.19 15.92
C GLY A 496 -4.78 19.04 15.26
N GLU A 497 -3.45 19.18 15.19
CA GLU A 497 -2.55 18.17 14.60
C GLU A 497 -2.26 17.03 15.59
N ILE A 498 -2.01 15.81 15.10
CA ILE A 498 -1.80 14.59 15.91
C ILE A 498 -0.63 14.74 16.92
N GLN A 499 0.40 15.52 16.57
CA GLN A 499 1.56 15.80 17.45
C GLN A 499 1.30 16.90 18.49
N SER A 500 0.12 17.53 18.47
CA SER A 500 -0.24 18.68 19.31
C SER A 500 -1.36 18.34 20.30
N GLU A 501 -1.76 19.33 21.11
CA GLU A 501 -2.98 19.21 21.92
C GLU A 501 -4.21 19.41 21.02
N GLN A 502 -5.11 18.44 21.04
CA GLN A 502 -6.26 18.31 20.15
C GLN A 502 -7.57 18.41 20.94
N LYS A 503 -8.62 18.90 20.28
CA LYS A 503 -9.98 18.94 20.81
C LYS A 503 -10.88 18.07 19.95
N ALA A 504 -11.57 17.11 20.55
CA ALA A 504 -12.57 16.30 19.86
C ALA A 504 -13.97 16.62 20.35
N THR A 505 -14.94 16.69 19.43
CA THR A 505 -16.36 16.93 19.75
C THR A 505 -17.22 15.78 19.27
N ILE A 506 -18.07 15.26 20.16
CA ILE A 506 -19.00 14.16 19.90
C ILE A 506 -20.42 14.65 20.13
N GLU A 507 -21.33 14.31 19.23
CA GLU A 507 -22.74 14.63 19.35
C GLU A 507 -23.55 13.33 19.42
N MET A 508 -24.25 13.11 20.54
CA MET A 508 -25.14 11.95 20.73
C MET A 508 -26.57 12.46 20.86
N ASN A 509 -27.49 11.94 20.05
CA ASN A 509 -28.87 12.48 19.98
C ASN A 509 -29.79 12.01 21.12
N ASP A 510 -29.39 10.99 21.87
CA ASP A 510 -30.12 10.44 23.02
C ASP A 510 -29.23 10.51 24.28
N GLY A 511 -29.70 11.24 25.28
CA GLY A 511 -29.07 11.38 26.59
C GLY A 511 -29.71 10.55 27.70
N SER A 512 -30.76 9.77 27.41
CA SER A 512 -31.57 9.07 28.42
C SER A 512 -30.81 8.02 29.25
N TRP A 513 -29.66 7.55 28.76
CA TRP A 513 -28.75 6.63 29.45
C TRP A 513 -27.87 7.30 30.52
N LEU A 514 -27.69 8.63 30.48
CA LEU A 514 -26.77 9.36 31.35
C LEU A 514 -27.42 9.73 32.70
N ASN A 515 -27.36 8.82 33.68
CA ASN A 515 -27.87 9.05 35.03
C ASN A 515 -26.87 9.88 35.89
N TYR A 516 -26.55 11.09 35.42
CA TYR A 516 -25.55 11.96 36.04
C TYR A 516 -25.86 12.39 37.49
N LYS A 517 -27.11 12.23 37.95
CA LYS A 517 -27.52 12.59 39.32
C LYS A 517 -27.11 11.55 40.37
N GLN A 518 -26.90 10.30 39.96
CA GLN A 518 -26.59 9.18 40.87
C GLN A 518 -25.25 8.53 40.56
N LYS A 519 -24.70 8.75 39.36
CA LYS A 519 -23.52 8.04 38.84
C LYS A 519 -22.36 8.98 38.55
N VAL A 520 -21.16 8.46 38.71
CA VAL A 520 -19.92 9.01 38.15
C VAL A 520 -19.55 8.18 36.93
N TYR A 521 -19.27 8.83 35.80
CA TYR A 521 -18.91 8.17 34.54
C TYR A 521 -17.43 8.32 34.24
N GLY A 522 -16.83 7.25 33.71
CA GLY A 522 -15.48 7.21 33.18
C GLY A 522 -15.50 7.26 31.66
N ILE A 523 -14.40 7.74 31.09
CA ILE A 523 -14.21 7.86 29.65
C ILE A 523 -12.74 7.65 29.28
N VAL A 524 -12.52 6.93 28.19
CA VAL A 524 -11.22 6.58 27.60
C VAL A 524 -11.33 6.55 26.07
N ILE A 525 -10.21 6.65 25.37
CA ILE A 525 -10.14 6.76 23.91
C ILE A 525 -9.28 5.66 23.28
N SER A 526 -9.55 5.34 22.02
CA SER A 526 -8.78 4.38 21.23
C SER A 526 -8.72 4.83 19.77
N ASN A 527 -7.62 4.56 19.07
CA ASN A 527 -7.52 4.77 17.62
C ASN A 527 -7.65 3.45 16.82
N ASP A 528 -7.75 2.30 17.50
CA ASP A 528 -7.82 0.95 16.90
C ASP A 528 -9.08 0.15 17.32
N ARG A 529 -9.89 0.74 18.22
CA ARG A 529 -11.07 0.13 18.88
C ARG A 529 -10.74 -1.06 19.80
N ASN A 530 -9.47 -1.40 19.98
CA ASN A 530 -9.00 -2.50 20.82
C ASN A 530 -8.47 -2.00 22.16
N ILE A 531 -7.38 -1.22 22.12
CA ILE A 531 -6.71 -0.72 23.32
C ILE A 531 -7.31 0.63 23.66
N PHE A 532 -7.93 0.71 24.84
CA PHE A 532 -8.59 1.92 25.33
C PHE A 532 -7.75 2.60 26.40
N THR A 533 -7.26 3.77 26.05
CA THR A 533 -6.28 4.55 26.81
C THR A 533 -6.88 5.79 27.42
N GLY A 534 -6.44 6.13 28.63
CA GLY A 534 -6.89 7.30 29.37
C GLY A 534 -5.77 8.33 29.58
N LYS A 535 -5.58 8.70 30.85
CA LYS A 535 -4.49 9.56 31.31
C LYS A 535 -3.15 8.97 30.89
N GLU A 536 -2.23 9.84 30.49
CA GLU A 536 -0.85 9.51 30.09
C GLU A 536 -0.71 8.49 28.93
N GLY A 537 -1.82 8.06 28.31
CA GLY A 537 -1.85 7.01 27.29
C GLY A 537 -1.76 5.59 27.86
N ILE A 538 -2.07 5.42 29.15
CA ILE A 538 -2.10 4.12 29.83
C ILE A 538 -3.40 3.40 29.47
N ASP A 539 -3.27 2.10 29.15
CA ASP A 539 -4.38 1.18 28.90
C ASP A 539 -5.17 0.91 30.18
N ILE A 540 -6.50 1.01 30.10
CA ILE A 540 -7.40 0.77 31.21
C ILE A 540 -7.39 -0.69 31.71
N GLU A 541 -7.04 -1.68 30.86
CA GLU A 541 -6.85 -3.07 31.32
C GLU A 541 -5.56 -3.25 32.17
N VAL A 542 -4.63 -2.29 32.12
CA VAL A 542 -3.39 -2.29 32.91
C VAL A 542 -3.55 -1.46 34.19
N ASP A 543 -4.25 -0.32 34.13
CA ASP A 543 -4.54 0.54 35.27
C ASP A 543 -5.92 1.20 35.12
N GLU A 544 -6.91 0.73 35.88
CA GLU A 544 -8.26 1.30 35.89
C GLU A 544 -8.27 2.80 36.26
N THR A 545 -7.28 3.28 37.02
CA THR A 545 -7.17 4.69 37.41
C THR A 545 -6.73 5.60 36.26
N ALA A 546 -6.29 5.03 35.13
CA ALA A 546 -6.07 5.76 33.88
C ALA A 546 -7.36 6.40 33.34
N ALA A 547 -8.54 5.85 33.66
CA ALA A 547 -9.83 6.40 33.24
C ALA A 547 -9.98 7.89 33.61
N VAL A 548 -10.35 8.72 32.63
CA VAL A 548 -10.69 10.13 32.88
C VAL A 548 -12.12 10.19 33.39
N GLN A 549 -12.35 10.94 34.46
CA GLN A 549 -13.70 11.18 34.96
C GLN A 549 -14.40 12.20 34.05
N LEU A 550 -15.61 11.89 33.62
CA LEU A 550 -16.44 12.78 32.82
C LEU A 550 -16.97 13.93 33.67
N GLU A 551 -16.57 15.16 33.33
CA GLU A 551 -17.09 16.39 33.93
C GLU A 551 -18.44 16.76 33.29
N ILE A 552 -19.40 17.23 34.10
CA ILE A 552 -20.79 17.41 33.65
C ILE A 552 -21.18 18.87 33.78
N ILE A 553 -21.34 19.52 32.62
CA ILE A 553 -21.69 20.93 32.48
C ILE A 553 -23.20 21.03 32.26
N ILE A 554 -23.86 21.82 33.09
CA ILE A 554 -25.31 21.97 33.09
C ILE A 554 -25.71 23.32 32.52
N GLU A 555 -26.48 23.30 31.42
CA GLU A 555 -27.11 24.48 30.82
C GLU A 555 -28.60 24.59 31.21
N GLU A 556 -29.03 25.81 31.53
CA GLU A 556 -30.43 26.18 31.79
C GLU A 556 -30.93 27.05 30.62
N ASP A 557 -32.10 26.73 30.05
CA ASP A 557 -32.74 27.64 29.09
C ASP A 557 -33.28 28.87 29.81
N ASP A 558 -32.58 30.00 29.68
CA ASP A 558 -33.15 31.32 29.99
C ASP A 558 -34.39 31.54 29.10
N LYS A 559 -35.59 31.35 29.69
CA LYS A 559 -36.87 31.72 29.07
C LYS A 559 -36.94 33.23 28.84
N LYS A 560 -36.40 33.68 27.71
CA LYS A 560 -36.60 35.04 27.20
C LYS A 560 -37.95 35.18 26.53
N GLU A 561 -38.96 35.58 27.29
CA GLU A 561 -40.05 36.37 26.70
C GLU A 561 -39.56 37.80 26.41
N GLY A 562 -39.82 38.28 25.19
CA GLY A 562 -39.82 39.71 24.88
C GLY A 562 -38.47 40.37 24.54
N ASN A 563 -38.23 40.49 23.23
CA ASN A 563 -37.45 41.55 22.57
C ASN A 563 -35.93 41.64 22.82
N GLY A 564 -35.16 41.03 21.91
CA GLY A 564 -33.79 41.49 21.61
C GLY A 564 -32.75 40.39 21.35
N ILE A 565 -32.55 40.05 20.07
CA ILE A 565 -31.39 39.40 19.41
C ILE A 565 -30.69 38.23 20.15
N PRO A 566 -30.69 37.00 19.58
CA PRO A 566 -29.92 35.86 20.09
C PRO A 566 -28.40 36.03 20.02
N ILE A 567 -27.68 35.31 20.89
CA ILE A 567 -26.21 35.39 21.06
C ILE A 567 -25.40 34.87 19.87
N GLY A 568 -26.03 34.32 18.83
CA GLY A 568 -25.43 34.17 17.50
C GLY A 568 -24.82 35.47 16.96
N VAL A 569 -25.29 36.64 17.42
CA VAL A 569 -24.69 37.95 17.08
C VAL A 569 -23.44 38.29 17.93
N ILE A 570 -23.27 37.77 19.15
CA ILE A 570 -22.01 37.93 19.89
C ILE A 570 -20.93 36.99 19.33
N VAL A 571 -21.30 35.78 18.90
CA VAL A 571 -20.43 34.92 18.08
C VAL A 571 -20.03 35.66 16.79
N GLY A 572 -20.96 36.36 16.14
CA GLY A 572 -20.68 37.26 15.02
C GLY A 572 -19.72 38.42 15.34
N ILE A 573 -19.77 39.00 16.54
CA ILE A 573 -18.84 40.06 16.98
C ILE A 573 -17.44 39.49 17.30
N ALA A 574 -17.35 38.27 17.83
CA ALA A 574 -16.06 37.57 18.04
C ALA A 574 -15.41 37.17 16.70
N VAL A 575 -16.19 36.69 15.73
CA VAL A 575 -15.73 36.43 14.35
C VAL A 575 -15.34 37.74 13.64
N GLY A 576 -16.07 38.83 13.88
CA GLY A 576 -15.69 40.18 13.42
C GLY A 576 -14.38 40.69 14.05
N ALA A 577 -14.11 40.37 15.32
CA ALA A 577 -12.83 40.67 15.97
C ALA A 577 -11.68 39.85 15.38
N LEU A 578 -11.90 38.57 15.05
CA LEU A 578 -10.93 37.73 14.33
C LEU A 578 -10.64 38.27 12.91
N ALA A 579 -11.64 38.78 12.20
CA ALA A 579 -11.45 39.45 10.91
C ALA A 579 -10.60 40.74 11.04
N LEU A 580 -10.80 41.52 12.11
CA LEU A 580 -9.96 42.69 12.40
C LEU A 580 -8.52 42.32 12.80
N VAL A 581 -8.31 41.20 13.49
CA VAL A 581 -6.97 40.68 13.81
C VAL A 581 -6.28 40.14 12.54
N ALA A 582 -6.99 39.50 11.63
CA ALA A 582 -6.46 39.12 10.31
C ALA A 582 -6.03 40.35 9.49
N VAL A 583 -6.81 41.44 9.52
CA VAL A 583 -6.40 42.73 8.94
C VAL A 583 -5.16 43.31 9.64
N PHE A 584 -5.02 43.14 10.95
CA PHE A 584 -3.81 43.51 11.70
C PHE A 584 -2.58 42.68 11.29
N ILE A 585 -2.74 41.38 11.04
CA ILE A 585 -1.68 40.50 10.52
C ILE A 585 -1.26 40.94 9.11
N ILE A 586 -2.22 41.31 8.25
CA ILE A 586 -1.93 41.89 6.93
C ILE A 586 -1.18 43.23 7.06
N ILE A 587 -1.57 44.11 7.99
CA ILE A 587 -0.86 45.36 8.28
C ILE A 587 0.58 45.09 8.78
N ILE A 588 0.80 44.04 9.58
CA ILE A 588 2.14 43.65 10.05
C ILE A 588 2.98 43.07 8.91
N ILE A 589 2.40 42.27 8.00
CA ILE A 589 3.08 41.80 6.78
C ILE A 589 3.50 42.99 5.89
N VAL A 590 2.63 44.00 5.74
CA VAL A 590 2.96 45.27 5.07
C VAL A 590 4.05 46.04 5.82
N ALA A 591 4.04 46.06 7.15
CA ALA A 591 5.09 46.70 7.97
C ALA A 591 6.44 45.97 7.87
N VAL A 592 6.46 44.64 7.74
CA VAL A 592 7.67 43.85 7.44
C VAL A 592 8.19 44.18 6.04
N PHE A 593 7.30 44.36 5.05
CA PHE A 593 7.68 44.79 3.70
C PHE A 593 8.23 46.23 3.66
N ILE A 594 7.68 47.14 4.46
CA ILE A 594 8.17 48.52 4.62
C ILE A 594 9.48 48.57 5.43
N SER A 595 9.68 47.67 6.40
CA SER A 595 10.93 47.57 7.17
C SER A 595 12.10 47.05 6.33
N LYS A 596 11.84 46.14 5.38
CA LYS A 596 12.81 45.80 4.31
C LYS A 596 13.24 47.03 3.48
N LYS A 597 12.43 48.10 3.44
CA LYS A 597 12.71 49.37 2.73
C LYS A 597 13.54 50.38 3.53
N LYS A 598 13.94 50.10 4.79
CA LYS A 598 14.79 50.99 5.61
C LYS A 598 16.20 50.47 5.92
N LYS A 599 16.58 49.24 5.56
CA LYS A 599 17.98 48.79 5.56
C LYS A 599 18.73 49.21 4.29
N ALA A 600 18.76 50.52 4.03
CA ALA A 600 19.67 51.11 3.04
C ALA A 600 20.04 52.55 3.42
N LYS A 601 21.15 52.73 4.14
CA LYS A 601 22.16 53.76 3.85
C LYS A 601 23.44 53.61 4.67
N LYS A 602 24.44 52.94 4.08
CA LYS A 602 25.83 53.42 4.13
C LYS A 602 26.61 53.01 2.86
N VAL A 603 26.64 53.95 1.90
CA VAL A 603 27.76 54.28 0.98
C VAL A 603 28.18 53.29 -0.15
N VAL A 604 27.99 53.72 -1.42
CA VAL A 604 28.73 53.33 -2.68
C VAL A 604 28.51 51.87 -3.17
N ARG A 605 28.46 51.46 -4.47
CA ARG A 605 28.36 51.97 -5.89
C ARG A 605 27.83 50.74 -6.72
N ALA A 606 27.36 50.75 -7.98
CA ALA A 606 26.75 51.71 -8.92
C ALA A 606 26.26 50.97 -10.20
N TYR A 607 25.52 51.65 -11.10
CA TYR A 607 25.00 51.24 -12.43
C TYR A 607 23.87 50.16 -12.50
N GLY A 608 22.88 50.42 -13.38
CA GLY A 608 21.72 49.55 -13.75
C GLY A 608 21.76 49.23 -15.26
N PRO A 609 20.65 49.14 -16.04
CA PRO A 609 19.19 49.27 -15.76
C PRO A 609 18.45 47.91 -15.99
N GLU A 610 17.16 47.73 -16.34
CA GLU A 610 15.96 48.59 -16.49
C GLU A 610 14.70 47.89 -15.91
N MET A 611 13.53 47.92 -16.59
CA MET A 611 12.22 47.46 -16.08
C MET A 611 11.17 47.32 -17.22
N ARG A 612 10.22 46.36 -17.12
CA ARG A 612 8.82 46.31 -17.69
C ARG A 612 8.33 44.84 -17.64
N LEU A 613 7.20 44.39 -17.07
CA LEU A 613 5.93 44.97 -16.55
C LEU A 613 4.82 45.17 -17.60
N ARG A 614 3.81 44.25 -17.64
CA ARG A 614 2.35 44.53 -17.81
C ARG A 614 1.41 43.29 -17.81
N ASN A 615 0.59 43.20 -16.76
CA ASN A 615 -0.86 42.92 -16.63
C ASN A 615 -1.65 42.05 -17.67
N LEU A 616 -2.23 40.93 -17.17
CA LEU A 616 -3.69 40.59 -16.98
C LEU A 616 -4.79 41.36 -17.78
N PRO A 617 -6.06 40.85 -17.87
CA PRO A 617 -6.55 39.49 -18.18
C PRO A 617 -7.86 39.47 -19.05
N MET A 618 -8.39 38.30 -19.46
CA MET A 618 -9.81 37.85 -19.33
C MET A 618 -10.20 36.69 -20.27
N GLU A 619 -11.08 35.83 -19.74
CA GLU A 619 -12.10 34.95 -20.36
C GLU A 619 -12.49 35.21 -21.84
N ASN A 620 -12.99 34.28 -22.67
CA ASN A 620 -14.01 33.24 -22.43
C ASN A 620 -14.26 32.37 -23.70
N LYS A 621 -15.04 31.28 -23.56
CA LYS A 621 -15.75 30.46 -24.59
C LYS A 621 -15.00 29.41 -25.46
N PHE A 622 -15.55 28.19 -25.39
CA PHE A 622 -15.49 27.13 -26.40
C PHE A 622 -16.11 27.57 -27.75
N PRO A 623 -15.80 26.85 -28.84
CA PRO A 623 -16.84 25.99 -29.41
C PRO A 623 -16.37 24.56 -29.80
N GLN A 624 -17.34 23.70 -30.08
CA GLN A 624 -17.17 22.35 -30.65
C GLN A 624 -16.86 22.39 -32.16
N ASN A 625 -16.24 21.30 -32.66
CA ASN A 625 -16.57 20.53 -33.88
C ASN A 625 -15.43 19.49 -34.07
N SER A 626 -15.64 18.17 -34.17
CA SER A 626 -16.49 17.34 -35.05
C SER A 626 -15.92 17.16 -36.48
N HIS A 627 -15.96 15.90 -36.95
CA HIS A 627 -15.32 15.34 -38.17
C HIS A 627 -13.78 15.16 -38.07
N SER A 628 -13.16 14.09 -38.60
CA SER A 628 -13.67 13.04 -39.51
C SER A 628 -13.14 11.62 -39.20
N LEU A 629 -14.06 10.67 -39.01
CA LEU A 629 -13.86 9.25 -39.29
C LEU A 629 -14.23 9.02 -40.77
N ASP A 630 -13.25 8.81 -41.66
CA ASP A 630 -13.32 7.87 -42.81
C ASP A 630 -11.97 7.85 -43.57
N ALA A 631 -11.16 6.79 -43.40
CA ALA A 631 -9.91 6.58 -44.19
C ALA A 631 -9.22 5.20 -44.02
N VAL A 632 -9.60 4.34 -43.06
CA VAL A 632 -8.84 3.11 -42.73
C VAL A 632 -9.67 1.81 -42.77
N SER A 633 -11.00 1.85 -42.83
CA SER A 633 -11.86 0.64 -42.82
C SER A 633 -12.18 0.05 -44.21
N LYS A 634 -11.33 0.26 -45.23
CA LYS A 634 -11.52 -0.28 -46.60
C LYS A 634 -10.30 -1.04 -47.15
N ALA A 635 -9.72 -1.91 -46.33
CA ALA A 635 -8.72 -2.90 -46.75
C ALA A 635 -8.82 -4.25 -46.00
N MET A 636 -10.01 -4.59 -45.47
CA MET A 636 -10.30 -5.89 -44.82
C MET A 636 -11.59 -6.50 -45.36
N GLU A 637 -11.60 -6.88 -46.65
CA GLU A 637 -12.58 -7.84 -47.18
C GLU A 637 -12.12 -8.43 -48.53
N SER A 638 -11.18 -9.38 -48.47
CA SER A 638 -11.01 -10.49 -49.43
C SER A 638 -9.84 -11.38 -48.97
N ILE A 639 -9.78 -12.60 -49.49
CA ILE A 639 -8.83 -13.67 -49.10
C ILE A 639 -9.15 -14.32 -47.74
N THR A 640 -10.31 -14.97 -47.67
CA THR A 640 -10.43 -16.23 -46.91
C THR A 640 -10.05 -17.41 -47.80
N ASN A 641 -9.57 -18.50 -47.18
CA ASN A 641 -9.10 -19.76 -47.79
C ASN A 641 -7.68 -19.74 -48.39
N SER A 642 -6.71 -20.08 -47.56
CA SER A 642 -5.40 -20.65 -47.94
C SER A 642 -5.09 -21.83 -47.01
N PRO A 643 -4.44 -22.90 -47.50
CA PRO A 643 -4.42 -24.18 -46.80
C PRO A 643 -3.45 -24.23 -45.62
N THR A 644 -3.75 -25.10 -44.65
CA THR A 644 -2.85 -25.48 -43.56
C THR A 644 -1.59 -26.12 -44.13
N LEU A 645 -0.45 -25.44 -43.99
CA LEU A 645 0.83 -25.91 -44.51
C LEU A 645 1.53 -26.75 -43.44
N ALA A 646 1.17 -28.02 -43.35
CA ALA A 646 1.90 -29.01 -42.56
C ALA A 646 3.22 -29.32 -43.27
N ILE A 647 4.34 -28.88 -42.70
CA ILE A 647 5.68 -29.26 -43.18
C ILE A 647 6.05 -30.57 -42.48
N GLU A 648 5.85 -31.70 -43.15
CA GLU A 648 6.45 -32.98 -42.76
C GLU A 648 7.84 -33.17 -43.38
N ASP A 649 8.60 -34.11 -42.81
CA ASP A 649 9.94 -34.57 -43.19
C ASP A 649 11.06 -33.53 -43.34
N GLY A 650 11.88 -33.45 -42.28
CA GLY A 650 13.17 -32.79 -42.23
C GLY A 650 13.59 -32.53 -40.78
N LYS A 651 14.69 -33.12 -40.31
CA LYS A 651 15.11 -33.02 -38.89
C LYS A 651 15.72 -31.67 -38.49
N ASN A 652 15.64 -30.66 -39.35
CA ASN A 652 16.32 -29.39 -39.18
C ASN A 652 15.32 -28.27 -38.82
N ALA A 653 15.76 -27.35 -37.96
CA ALA A 653 15.02 -26.15 -37.57
C ALA A 653 14.91 -25.15 -38.74
N VAL A 654 13.87 -24.30 -38.71
CA VAL A 654 13.67 -23.25 -39.71
C VAL A 654 14.42 -21.98 -39.30
N SER A 655 15.41 -21.56 -40.10
CA SER A 655 16.19 -20.35 -39.86
C SER A 655 15.76 -19.20 -40.78
N TRP A 656 15.65 -17.99 -40.22
CA TRP A 656 15.44 -16.77 -40.99
C TRP A 656 16.36 -15.65 -40.48
N VAL A 657 17.23 -15.16 -41.35
CA VAL A 657 18.11 -14.01 -41.09
C VAL A 657 17.74 -12.90 -42.08
N SER A 658 17.27 -11.76 -41.58
CA SER A 658 17.01 -10.60 -42.44
C SER A 658 18.33 -9.93 -42.83
N GLY A 659 18.96 -10.40 -43.91
CA GLY A 659 20.18 -9.78 -44.44
C GLY A 659 20.87 -10.48 -45.62
N VAL A 660 20.73 -11.81 -45.78
CA VAL A 660 21.33 -12.59 -46.89
C VAL A 660 20.39 -13.75 -47.29
N ASP A 661 20.49 -14.19 -48.54
CA ASP A 661 19.63 -15.17 -49.21
C ASP A 661 19.41 -16.52 -48.50
N PHE A 662 18.27 -17.13 -48.84
CA PHE A 662 17.92 -18.51 -48.53
C PHE A 662 18.99 -19.51 -49.01
N LEU A 663 19.59 -20.23 -48.06
CA LEU A 663 20.23 -21.52 -48.34
C LEU A 663 19.65 -22.58 -47.39
N ALA A 664 18.58 -23.22 -47.83
CA ALA A 664 18.19 -24.52 -47.30
C ALA A 664 19.30 -25.52 -47.65
N ARG A 665 20.13 -25.89 -46.68
CA ARG A 665 21.01 -27.06 -46.81
C ARG A 665 20.22 -28.31 -46.47
N SER A 666 20.16 -29.20 -47.45
CA SER A 666 19.65 -30.58 -47.40
C SER A 666 20.23 -31.38 -46.24
#